data_AF-B4UHP2-F1
#
_entry.id   AF-B4UHP2-F1
#
_cell.length_a   1.000
_cell.length_b   1.000
_cell.length_c   1.000
_cell.angle_alpha   90.00
_cell.angle_beta   90.00
_cell.angle_gamma   90.00
#
_symmetry.space_group_name_H-M   'P 1'
#
loop_
_entity.id
_entity.type
_entity.pdbx_description
1 polymer ?
#
loop_
_entity_poly.entity_id
_entity_poly.type
_entity_poly.pdbx_seq_one_letter_code
_entity_poly.pdbx_strand_id
1 'polypeptide(L)'
;MGKAWRGLALVGTIGGLLAMAAAGGCGDGRKDKGPGGGGGGGGGGGGGGGASASQLNITIQSADVPATGNPTVTFKVTDAAGNPIDLLAEIANAAATGTPPAPRMSPRFSLGQLEDDGTYTHYYETTVNAQPYTDVGGTAQTPSGSAVQPRTEPPSGPFPTTQLAAQGNGVYTYTFSAPTTDAAKRERARTHTVGIWATRTVSEGTPAAEVAYPASATFNFVPGGGTAAKYETVTDAACNACHGQLQAHDRRIGTQLCMTCHAGDKGTTYADPESGNTIDFRNMIHRIHSGQAGYHIVGFRQNDITFGDIRFPQDVRNCTTCHSGANADDWKNKPSAVACASCHSNLRFDASASADCTQGHVETAACNHPFGVNATANCAGCHAAGSNLGPDKVHVVPQAAAAATYKYEIVGVTVGADRIPIVQYRVLQNGAAMALDAEPWTHGNASRLFIDVGWPSVEYDNAGAGENGQPVQINALTAAAGGVATPVAGQTNVYQVTSPTALPAGVDQFTVALEGHPAIADPFNAGQFLRVPVTNDVKYFTAAGAAGQARRTVVAVENCNKCHSVLSAHGQNRNGTTQVCVVCHNPAGTDAARVPAGGTVEPIDFKVLVHQIHASEIKQHEVTIYGFGGSANVFPLEFPNQIGNCALCHAGTSYQLPLAAEVKDTINPAGGTTPKTIAVCTSCHDTVKFDGSAAQKCGPGVTGDCNHTGGNQTGDAQCATCHGPGTLADVAKVHPISAPAQ
;
A
#
# COMPACT_ATOMS: atom_id res chain seq x y z
N MET A 1 -1.78 5.65 25.50
CA MET A 1 -2.85 4.63 25.54
C MET A 1 -3.78 4.65 24.30
N GLY A 2 -3.48 5.42 23.23
CA GLY A 2 -4.39 5.61 22.08
C GLY A 2 -4.27 4.65 20.89
N LYS A 3 -3.31 3.70 20.86
CA LYS A 3 -3.09 2.81 19.69
C LYS A 3 -3.88 1.49 19.72
N ALA A 4 -4.48 1.11 20.85
CA ALA A 4 -5.06 -0.23 21.05
C ALA A 4 -6.46 -0.44 20.42
N TRP A 5 -7.08 0.57 19.80
CA TRP A 5 -8.50 0.50 19.39
C TRP A 5 -8.77 0.54 17.88
N ARG A 6 -7.75 0.74 17.02
CA ARG A 6 -7.96 0.84 15.57
C ARG A 6 -7.87 -0.49 14.81
N GLY A 7 -7.40 -1.58 15.45
CA GLY A 7 -7.27 -2.91 14.83
C GLY A 7 -8.42 -3.90 15.06
N LEU A 8 -9.51 -3.53 15.75
CA LEU A 8 -10.47 -4.50 16.30
C LEU A 8 -11.68 -4.84 15.41
N ALA A 9 -11.62 -4.58 14.11
CA ALA A 9 -12.69 -4.95 13.17
C ALA A 9 -12.49 -6.32 12.49
N LEU A 10 -11.39 -7.04 12.72
CA LEU A 10 -11.14 -8.32 12.06
C LEU A 10 -10.35 -9.34 12.90
N VAL A 11 -10.72 -9.55 14.16
CA VAL A 11 -10.28 -10.74 14.91
C VAL A 11 -11.48 -11.32 15.64
N GLY A 12 -12.03 -12.41 15.10
CA GLY A 12 -13.07 -13.19 15.74
C GLY A 12 -12.55 -13.74 17.07
N THR A 13 -13.28 -13.46 18.14
CA THR A 13 -13.09 -13.98 19.49
C THR A 13 -13.04 -15.51 19.51
N ILE A 14 -11.88 -16.09 19.83
CA ILE A 14 -11.73 -17.48 20.24
C ILE A 14 -11.35 -17.47 21.72
N GLY A 15 -12.35 -17.63 22.59
CA GLY A 15 -12.18 -17.86 24.01
C GLY A 15 -13.00 -19.06 24.41
N GLY A 16 -12.36 -20.21 24.57
CA GLY A 16 -13.02 -21.44 25.00
C GLY A 16 -12.01 -22.42 25.61
N LEU A 17 -12.06 -22.55 26.93
CA LEU A 17 -11.30 -23.53 27.72
C LEU A 17 -11.49 -24.94 27.16
N LEU A 18 -10.40 -25.69 26.97
CA LEU A 18 -10.44 -27.15 27.07
C LEU A 18 -9.18 -27.66 27.78
N ALA A 19 -9.38 -28.10 29.02
CA ALA A 19 -8.42 -28.90 29.75
C ALA A 19 -8.58 -30.37 29.33
N MET A 20 -7.52 -30.99 28.81
CA MET A 20 -7.33 -32.44 28.93
C MET A 20 -5.84 -32.76 29.08
N ALA A 21 -5.56 -33.54 30.11
CA ALA A 21 -4.24 -34.00 30.52
C ALA A 21 -3.84 -35.30 29.79
N ALA A 22 -2.58 -35.32 29.34
CA ALA A 22 -1.58 -36.39 29.34
C ALA A 22 -1.98 -37.86 29.09
N ALA A 23 -1.29 -38.52 28.15
CA ALA A 23 -0.16 -39.45 28.41
C ALA A 23 -0.05 -40.62 27.40
N GLY A 24 1.20 -40.95 27.04
CA GLY A 24 1.65 -42.23 26.45
C GLY A 24 1.66 -42.26 24.92
N GLY A 25 2.71 -42.67 24.22
CA GLY A 25 3.98 -43.30 24.57
C GLY A 25 4.56 -43.88 23.27
N CYS A 26 5.85 -43.68 23.04
CA CYS A 26 6.58 -44.23 21.89
C CYS A 26 6.51 -45.77 21.85
N GLY A 27 6.42 -46.33 20.64
CA GLY A 27 6.58 -47.77 20.38
C GLY A 27 7.05 -48.00 18.95
N ASP A 28 8.27 -48.55 18.84
CA ASP A 28 9.04 -48.77 17.62
C ASP A 28 8.50 -49.88 16.69
N GLY A 29 8.79 -49.71 15.39
CA GLY A 29 9.46 -50.74 14.60
C GLY A 29 8.61 -51.75 13.82
N ARG A 30 8.65 -51.66 12.49
CA ARG A 30 9.08 -52.76 11.60
C ARG A 30 9.39 -52.26 10.19
N LYS A 31 10.53 -52.73 9.69
CA LYS A 31 11.03 -52.61 8.30
C LYS A 31 10.46 -53.77 7.49
N ASP A 32 10.24 -53.56 6.19
CA ASP A 32 10.58 -54.52 5.12
C ASP A 32 10.75 -53.80 3.77
N LYS A 33 11.73 -54.27 2.98
CA LYS A 33 12.25 -53.74 1.69
C LYS A 33 11.41 -54.26 0.50
N GLY A 34 11.01 -53.45 -0.49
CA GLY A 34 11.69 -53.19 -1.80
C GLY A 34 10.94 -53.85 -2.99
N PRO A 35 11.27 -53.66 -4.30
CA PRO A 35 11.83 -52.50 -5.01
C PRO A 35 11.07 -52.11 -6.33
N GLY A 36 11.22 -50.85 -6.78
CA GLY A 36 11.39 -50.43 -8.20
C GLY A 36 10.21 -50.34 -9.19
N GLY A 37 10.04 -49.16 -9.82
CA GLY A 37 9.58 -49.05 -11.23
C GLY A 37 8.69 -47.86 -11.64
N GLY A 38 9.25 -46.88 -12.37
CA GLY A 38 8.66 -46.30 -13.59
C GLY A 38 7.68 -45.12 -13.47
N GLY A 39 8.00 -44.01 -14.16
CA GLY A 39 7.23 -42.76 -14.18
C GLY A 39 5.88 -42.79 -14.92
N GLY A 40 5.13 -41.69 -14.77
CA GLY A 40 3.88 -41.41 -15.49
C GLY A 40 3.06 -40.34 -14.76
N GLY A 41 2.82 -39.20 -15.41
CA GLY A 41 2.15 -38.05 -14.81
C GLY A 41 0.66 -38.23 -14.49
N GLY A 42 0.13 -37.26 -13.75
CA GLY A 42 -1.30 -37.10 -13.51
C GLY A 42 -1.63 -36.63 -12.09
N GLY A 43 -2.18 -35.42 -12.02
CA GLY A 43 -3.35 -35.05 -11.21
C GLY A 43 -3.42 -35.37 -9.71
N GLY A 44 -3.68 -34.32 -8.93
CA GLY A 44 -4.19 -34.37 -7.56
C GLY A 44 -3.75 -33.12 -6.80
N GLY A 45 -4.55 -32.06 -6.63
CA GLY A 45 -5.98 -32.10 -6.40
C GLY A 45 -6.23 -32.69 -5.02
N GLY A 46 -6.19 -31.87 -3.98
CA GLY A 46 -6.38 -32.33 -2.61
C GLY A 46 -6.40 -31.20 -1.60
N GLY A 47 -7.52 -30.47 -1.53
CA GLY A 47 -7.81 -29.48 -0.49
C GLY A 47 -8.37 -28.15 -1.02
N GLY A 48 -9.39 -28.15 -1.88
CA GLY A 48 -9.91 -26.89 -2.45
C GLY A 48 -11.35 -26.92 -2.96
N GLY A 49 -12.15 -27.94 -2.63
CA GLY A 49 -13.53 -28.05 -3.14
C GLY A 49 -14.55 -27.12 -2.47
N GLY A 50 -14.23 -26.54 -1.31
CA GLY A 50 -15.17 -25.71 -0.53
C GLY A 50 -15.19 -24.24 -0.96
N ALA A 51 -14.02 -23.60 -1.09
CA ALA A 51 -13.93 -22.15 -1.29
C ALA A 51 -14.64 -21.66 -2.58
N SER A 52 -14.56 -22.41 -3.68
CA SER A 52 -15.19 -22.02 -4.95
C SER A 52 -16.73 -22.05 -4.91
N ALA A 53 -17.33 -22.95 -4.12
CA ALA A 53 -18.78 -23.03 -3.95
C ALA A 53 -19.31 -22.01 -2.94
N SER A 54 -18.41 -21.46 -2.12
CA SER A 54 -18.72 -20.48 -1.06
C SER A 54 -18.57 -19.03 -1.51
N GLN A 55 -17.64 -18.74 -2.43
CA GLN A 55 -17.44 -17.41 -2.99
C GLN A 55 -18.71 -16.86 -3.62
N LEU A 56 -18.93 -15.55 -3.51
CA LEU A 56 -20.10 -14.87 -4.05
C LEU A 56 -19.72 -14.11 -5.32
N ASN A 57 -20.54 -14.25 -6.36
CA ASN A 57 -20.50 -13.41 -7.55
C ASN A 57 -21.88 -12.80 -7.80
N ILE A 58 -21.90 -11.53 -8.20
CA ILE A 58 -23.12 -10.79 -8.52
C ILE A 58 -22.93 -10.09 -9.86
N THR A 59 -23.92 -10.20 -10.75
CA THR A 59 -23.97 -9.46 -12.02
C THR A 59 -25.34 -8.82 -12.20
N ILE A 60 -25.39 -7.58 -12.69
CA ILE A 60 -26.65 -6.91 -13.02
C ILE A 60 -26.94 -7.16 -14.51
N GLN A 61 -28.16 -7.60 -14.82
CA GLN A 61 -28.61 -7.89 -16.18
C GLN A 61 -29.36 -6.72 -16.81
N SER A 62 -30.19 -6.05 -16.02
CA SER A 62 -30.97 -4.89 -16.46
C SER A 62 -31.47 -4.08 -15.26
N ALA A 63 -31.80 -2.82 -15.51
CA ALA A 63 -32.50 -1.96 -14.57
C ALA A 63 -33.42 -1.00 -15.33
N ASP A 64 -34.49 -0.55 -14.68
CA ASP A 64 -35.40 0.44 -15.22
C ASP A 64 -35.87 1.42 -14.15
N VAL A 65 -36.04 2.68 -14.57
CA VAL A 65 -36.76 3.71 -13.84
C VAL A 65 -37.96 4.09 -14.70
N PRO A 66 -39.14 3.49 -14.41
CA PRO A 66 -40.31 3.74 -15.22
C PRO A 66 -40.82 5.18 -15.01
N ALA A 67 -41.57 5.70 -15.99
CA ALA A 67 -42.21 7.02 -15.85
C ALA A 67 -43.25 7.05 -14.73
N THR A 68 -43.86 5.89 -14.44
CA THR A 68 -44.82 5.67 -13.36
C THR A 68 -44.51 4.36 -12.66
N GLY A 69 -44.55 4.33 -11.34
CA GLY A 69 -44.20 3.17 -10.53
C GLY A 69 -42.79 3.25 -9.95
N ASN A 70 -42.35 2.16 -9.33
CA ASN A 70 -41.06 2.12 -8.65
C ASN A 70 -39.96 1.59 -9.58
N PRO A 71 -38.70 2.02 -9.38
CA PRO A 71 -37.56 1.45 -10.08
C PRO A 71 -37.44 -0.08 -9.87
N THR A 72 -36.80 -0.76 -10.81
CA THR A 72 -36.50 -2.20 -10.71
C THR A 72 -35.08 -2.50 -11.16
N VAL A 73 -34.50 -3.59 -10.61
CA VAL A 73 -33.22 -4.14 -11.05
C VAL A 73 -33.30 -5.66 -11.13
N THR A 74 -32.82 -6.23 -12.22
CA THR A 74 -32.68 -7.67 -12.43
C THR A 74 -31.20 -8.05 -12.38
N PHE A 75 -30.85 -9.00 -11.53
CA PHE A 75 -29.47 -9.40 -11.27
C PHE A 75 -29.37 -10.91 -11.08
N LYS A 76 -28.18 -11.45 -11.30
CA LYS A 76 -27.85 -12.86 -11.12
C LYS A 76 -26.84 -13.03 -9.99
N VAL A 77 -27.06 -14.03 -9.15
CA VAL A 77 -26.18 -14.40 -8.04
C VAL A 77 -25.69 -15.83 -8.23
N THR A 78 -24.37 -16.02 -8.22
CA THR A 78 -23.73 -17.33 -8.37
C THR A 78 -22.59 -17.51 -7.39
N ASP A 79 -22.13 -18.75 -7.25
CA ASP A 79 -20.82 -19.03 -6.70
C ASP A 79 -19.70 -18.74 -7.73
N ALA A 80 -18.43 -18.97 -7.35
CA ALA A 80 -17.30 -18.78 -8.27
C ALA A 80 -17.23 -19.84 -9.38
N ALA A 81 -17.89 -21.00 -9.21
CA ALA A 81 -18.04 -22.00 -10.26
C ALA A 81 -19.20 -21.68 -11.24
N GLY A 82 -19.95 -20.61 -10.97
CA GLY A 82 -21.09 -20.16 -11.78
C GLY A 82 -22.41 -20.86 -11.44
N ASN A 83 -22.45 -21.65 -10.37
CA ASN A 83 -23.68 -22.29 -9.91
C ASN A 83 -24.61 -21.24 -9.28
N PRO A 84 -25.92 -21.28 -9.55
CA PRO A 84 -26.90 -20.43 -8.89
C PRO A 84 -26.87 -20.54 -7.36
N ILE A 85 -26.94 -19.40 -6.67
CA ILE A 85 -27.16 -19.37 -5.21
C ILE A 85 -28.64 -19.11 -4.91
N ASP A 86 -29.21 -19.86 -3.96
CA ASP A 86 -30.56 -19.59 -3.44
C ASP A 86 -30.53 -18.41 -2.47
N LEU A 87 -30.65 -17.21 -3.03
CA LEU A 87 -30.62 -15.95 -2.29
C LEU A 87 -31.77 -15.83 -1.27
N LEU A 88 -32.96 -16.38 -1.55
CA LEU A 88 -34.09 -16.27 -0.64
C LEU A 88 -33.84 -17.09 0.64
N ALA A 89 -33.27 -18.29 0.50
CA ALA A 89 -32.88 -19.10 1.64
C ALA A 89 -31.76 -18.42 2.46
N GLU A 90 -30.75 -17.85 1.81
CA GLU A 90 -29.65 -17.18 2.51
C GLU A 90 -30.09 -15.87 3.20
N ILE A 91 -31.06 -15.14 2.66
CA ILE A 91 -31.70 -14.00 3.34
C ILE A 91 -32.48 -14.47 4.57
N ALA A 92 -33.23 -15.58 4.46
CA ALA A 92 -33.94 -16.15 5.60
C ALA A 92 -32.97 -16.59 6.71
N ASN A 93 -31.84 -17.20 6.34
CA ASN A 93 -30.77 -17.55 7.29
C ASN A 93 -30.17 -16.31 7.96
N ALA A 94 -30.01 -15.21 7.23
CA ALA A 94 -29.51 -13.95 7.78
C ALA A 94 -30.48 -13.31 8.80
N ALA A 95 -31.78 -13.60 8.69
CA ALA A 95 -32.80 -13.11 9.62
C ALA A 95 -33.01 -14.03 10.85
N ALA A 96 -32.50 -15.26 10.83
CA ALA A 96 -32.70 -16.23 11.90
C ALA A 96 -31.87 -15.89 13.15
N THR A 97 -32.47 -16.06 14.34
CA THR A 97 -31.79 -15.91 15.64
C THR A 97 -31.19 -17.26 16.08
N GLY A 98 -29.86 -17.41 16.08
CA GLY A 98 -29.15 -18.62 16.54
C GLY A 98 -27.73 -18.73 15.98
N THR A 99 -26.88 -19.62 16.55
CA THR A 99 -25.49 -19.80 16.09
C THR A 99 -25.46 -20.44 14.69
N PRO A 100 -24.83 -19.81 13.68
CA PRO A 100 -24.89 -20.29 12.30
C PRO A 100 -24.04 -21.54 12.08
N PRO A 101 -24.53 -22.51 11.30
CA PRO A 101 -23.65 -23.18 10.34
C PRO A 101 -24.07 -22.94 8.87
N ALA A 102 -25.18 -22.25 8.62
CA ALA A 102 -25.71 -22.07 7.26
C ALA A 102 -25.20 -20.78 6.57
N PRO A 103 -24.99 -20.80 5.23
CA PRO A 103 -24.68 -19.61 4.44
C PRO A 103 -25.74 -18.52 4.59
N ARG A 104 -25.30 -17.26 4.70
CA ARG A 104 -26.19 -16.10 4.86
C ARG A 104 -25.69 -14.88 4.10
N MET A 105 -26.63 -14.14 3.52
CA MET A 105 -26.37 -12.85 2.89
C MET A 105 -27.63 -11.99 2.83
N SER A 106 -27.45 -10.69 2.68
CA SER A 106 -28.54 -9.75 2.40
C SER A 106 -28.04 -8.64 1.48
N PRO A 107 -28.57 -8.53 0.24
CA PRO A 107 -28.11 -7.52 -0.68
C PRO A 107 -28.61 -6.14 -0.29
N ARG A 108 -27.89 -5.14 -0.76
CA ARG A 108 -28.24 -3.73 -0.68
C ARG A 108 -27.97 -3.08 -2.02
N PHE A 109 -28.68 -1.99 -2.27
CA PHE A 109 -28.71 -1.30 -3.55
C PHE A 109 -28.49 0.19 -3.37
N SER A 110 -27.89 0.81 -4.38
CA SER A 110 -27.85 2.25 -4.60
C SER A 110 -28.46 2.56 -5.96
N LEU A 111 -29.03 3.75 -6.11
CA LEU A 111 -29.57 4.22 -7.37
C LEU A 111 -29.39 5.74 -7.47
N GLY A 112 -28.72 6.16 -8.54
CA GLY A 112 -28.47 7.58 -8.81
C GLY A 112 -28.52 7.89 -10.30
N GLN A 113 -28.84 9.13 -10.62
CA GLN A 113 -28.68 9.72 -11.95
C GLN A 113 -27.29 10.33 -12.05
N LEU A 114 -26.57 10.06 -13.13
CA LEU A 114 -25.25 10.62 -13.41
C LEU A 114 -25.40 12.02 -14.02
N GLU A 115 -24.71 13.00 -13.42
CA GLU A 115 -24.67 14.38 -13.86
C GLU A 115 -23.46 14.69 -14.77
N ASP A 116 -23.50 15.83 -15.46
CA ASP A 116 -22.50 16.20 -16.48
C ASP A 116 -21.09 16.42 -15.91
N ASP A 117 -21.01 16.86 -14.64
CA ASP A 117 -19.78 17.06 -13.89
C ASP A 117 -19.29 15.78 -13.17
N GLY A 118 -19.97 14.64 -13.41
CA GLY A 118 -19.65 13.36 -12.80
C GLY A 118 -20.18 13.17 -11.38
N THR A 119 -21.01 14.09 -10.90
CA THR A 119 -21.77 13.91 -9.66
C THR A 119 -22.94 12.95 -9.86
N TYR A 120 -23.60 12.59 -8.75
CA TYR A 120 -24.82 11.81 -8.79
C TYR A 120 -25.95 12.53 -8.06
N THR A 121 -27.10 12.58 -8.70
CA THR A 121 -28.36 12.89 -8.03
C THR A 121 -29.00 11.59 -7.54
N HIS A 122 -29.10 11.42 -6.23
CA HIS A 122 -29.52 10.15 -5.64
C HIS A 122 -31.05 10.03 -5.58
N TYR A 123 -31.54 8.79 -5.65
CA TYR A 123 -32.98 8.50 -5.56
C TYR A 123 -33.45 8.38 -4.11
N TYR A 124 -32.52 8.06 -3.22
CA TYR A 124 -32.77 7.75 -1.82
C TYR A 124 -31.77 8.50 -0.96
N GLU A 125 -32.30 9.43 -0.17
CA GLU A 125 -31.54 10.30 0.72
C GLU A 125 -32.18 10.27 2.11
N THR A 126 -31.39 10.62 3.12
CA THR A 126 -31.87 10.88 4.47
C THR A 126 -31.16 12.10 5.04
N THR A 127 -31.90 12.90 5.81
CA THR A 127 -31.29 13.89 6.69
C THR A 127 -30.84 13.20 7.96
N VAL A 128 -29.56 13.28 8.27
CA VAL A 128 -28.96 12.77 9.50
C VAL A 128 -28.78 13.92 10.47
N ASN A 129 -29.29 13.76 11.68
CA ASN A 129 -29.10 14.72 12.75
C ASN A 129 -27.79 14.44 13.46
N ALA A 130 -26.95 15.46 13.55
CA ALA A 130 -25.67 15.38 14.25
C ALA A 130 -25.85 14.96 15.72
N GLN A 131 -24.97 14.09 16.20
CA GLN A 131 -24.93 13.64 17.58
C GLN A 131 -23.62 14.04 18.24
N PRO A 132 -23.61 14.32 19.57
CA PRO A 132 -22.36 14.51 20.30
C PRO A 132 -21.43 13.31 20.12
N TYR A 133 -20.14 13.59 19.92
CA TYR A 133 -19.10 12.58 19.81
C TYR A 133 -17.88 12.96 20.65
N THR A 134 -17.00 12.00 20.87
CA THR A 134 -15.72 12.20 21.54
C THR A 134 -14.62 12.06 20.50
N ASP A 135 -13.73 13.04 20.41
CA ASP A 135 -12.60 12.99 19.49
C ASP A 135 -11.57 11.93 19.88
N VAL A 136 -10.61 11.69 19.00
CA VAL A 136 -9.46 10.80 19.26
C VAL A 136 -8.63 11.19 20.50
N GLY A 137 -8.72 12.45 20.96
CA GLY A 137 -8.09 12.97 22.17
C GLY A 137 -8.89 12.74 23.45
N GLY A 138 -10.09 12.16 23.36
CA GLY A 138 -10.97 11.94 24.51
C GLY A 138 -11.80 13.16 24.90
N THR A 139 -11.85 14.20 24.05
CA THR A 139 -12.61 15.43 24.31
C THR A 139 -13.99 15.36 23.66
N ALA A 140 -15.03 15.71 24.41
CA ALA A 140 -16.37 15.83 23.86
C ALA A 140 -16.44 17.02 22.90
N GLN A 141 -16.94 16.78 21.69
CA GLN A 141 -17.02 17.78 20.62
C GLN A 141 -18.47 18.21 20.37
N THR A 142 -18.63 19.48 19.98
CA THR A 142 -19.91 20.00 19.51
C THR A 142 -20.05 19.68 18.03
N PRO A 143 -21.10 18.97 17.60
CA PRO A 143 -21.29 18.61 16.20
C PRO A 143 -21.60 19.81 15.32
N SER A 144 -21.29 19.71 14.02
CA SER A 144 -21.43 20.82 13.06
C SER A 144 -22.89 21.14 12.71
N GLY A 145 -23.74 20.11 12.53
CA GLY A 145 -25.16 20.30 12.22
C GLY A 145 -25.74 19.17 11.39
N SER A 146 -27.06 19.16 11.18
CA SER A 146 -27.67 18.12 10.34
C SER A 146 -27.14 18.19 8.90
N ALA A 147 -26.99 17.03 8.28
CA ALA A 147 -26.52 16.92 6.91
C ALA A 147 -27.36 15.90 6.13
N VAL A 148 -27.45 16.07 4.82
CA VAL A 148 -28.06 15.07 3.93
C VAL A 148 -27.01 14.03 3.56
N GLN A 149 -27.41 12.76 3.53
CA GLN A 149 -26.58 11.66 3.05
C GLN A 149 -27.39 10.73 2.14
N PRO A 150 -26.79 10.18 1.08
CA PRO A 150 -27.37 9.07 0.34
C PRO A 150 -27.58 7.85 1.24
N ARG A 151 -28.66 7.12 1.01
CA ARG A 151 -28.97 5.90 1.76
C ARG A 151 -29.15 4.70 0.87
N THR A 152 -28.98 3.54 1.46
CA THR A 152 -29.16 2.25 0.78
C THR A 152 -30.63 1.92 0.62
N GLU A 153 -30.97 1.12 -0.40
CA GLU A 153 -32.24 0.41 -0.51
C GLU A 153 -32.03 -1.10 -0.37
N PRO A 154 -32.88 -1.82 0.40
CA PRO A 154 -33.71 -1.26 1.45
C PRO A 154 -32.87 -0.50 2.50
N PRO A 155 -33.48 0.37 3.34
CA PRO A 155 -32.80 0.96 4.49
C PRO A 155 -32.29 -0.12 5.46
N SER A 156 -31.50 0.29 6.45
CA SER A 156 -31.04 -0.62 7.51
C SER A 156 -32.21 -1.35 8.18
N GLY A 157 -32.11 -2.68 8.28
CA GLY A 157 -33.16 -3.53 8.83
C GLY A 157 -33.24 -4.88 8.11
N PRO A 158 -34.27 -5.69 8.43
CA PRO A 158 -34.57 -6.92 7.71
C PRO A 158 -34.77 -6.66 6.23
N PHE A 159 -34.29 -7.56 5.37
CA PHE A 159 -34.49 -7.43 3.94
C PHE A 159 -35.97 -7.74 3.58
N PRO A 160 -36.65 -6.87 2.81
CA PRO A 160 -38.06 -7.05 2.45
C PRO A 160 -38.17 -8.06 1.29
N THR A 161 -38.26 -9.34 1.60
CA THR A 161 -38.35 -10.42 0.59
C THR A 161 -39.55 -10.28 -0.36
N THR A 162 -40.61 -9.58 0.05
CA THR A 162 -41.77 -9.25 -0.82
C THR A 162 -41.42 -8.35 -2.00
N GLN A 163 -40.29 -7.62 -1.94
CA GLN A 163 -39.77 -6.80 -3.03
C GLN A 163 -38.84 -7.58 -3.97
N LEU A 164 -38.57 -8.87 -3.70
CA LEU A 164 -37.63 -9.69 -4.45
C LEU A 164 -38.34 -10.88 -5.09
N ALA A 165 -38.42 -10.88 -6.42
CA ALA A 165 -39.00 -11.96 -7.20
C ALA A 165 -37.91 -12.84 -7.80
N ALA A 166 -37.95 -14.15 -7.54
CA ALA A 166 -37.10 -15.13 -8.20
C ALA A 166 -37.58 -15.37 -9.64
N GLN A 167 -36.65 -15.30 -10.60
CA GLN A 167 -36.89 -15.57 -12.02
C GLN A 167 -36.38 -16.96 -12.45
N GLY A 168 -35.75 -17.69 -11.52
CA GLY A 168 -35.10 -18.98 -11.77
C GLY A 168 -33.61 -18.85 -12.11
N ASN A 169 -32.86 -19.96 -12.00
CA ASN A 169 -31.43 -20.03 -12.34
C ASN A 169 -30.54 -18.96 -11.65
N GLY A 170 -30.84 -18.62 -10.40
CA GLY A 170 -30.11 -17.62 -9.62
C GLY A 170 -30.35 -16.18 -10.05
N VAL A 171 -31.34 -15.94 -10.91
CA VAL A 171 -31.75 -14.60 -11.35
C VAL A 171 -32.90 -14.12 -10.47
N TYR A 172 -32.80 -12.87 -10.04
CA TYR A 172 -33.77 -12.20 -9.19
C TYR A 172 -34.09 -10.81 -9.73
N THR A 173 -35.31 -10.34 -9.52
CA THR A 173 -35.71 -8.96 -9.77
C THR A 173 -36.10 -8.31 -8.46
N TYR A 174 -35.43 -7.22 -8.11
CA TYR A 174 -35.76 -6.40 -6.97
C TYR A 174 -36.55 -5.17 -7.42
N THR A 175 -37.67 -4.90 -6.75
CA THR A 175 -38.49 -3.70 -6.94
C THR A 175 -38.24 -2.75 -5.79
N PHE A 176 -37.73 -1.56 -6.09
CA PHE A 176 -37.38 -0.58 -5.08
C PHE A 176 -38.63 0.00 -4.40
N SER A 177 -38.44 0.65 -3.25
CA SER A 177 -39.45 1.51 -2.65
C SER A 177 -39.65 2.79 -3.48
N ALA A 178 -40.72 3.54 -3.23
CA ALA A 178 -40.91 4.85 -3.86
C ALA A 178 -39.69 5.76 -3.57
N PRO A 179 -39.10 6.43 -4.59
CA PRO A 179 -37.97 7.35 -4.39
C PRO A 179 -38.29 8.44 -3.36
N THR A 180 -37.30 8.85 -2.57
CA THR A 180 -37.47 9.92 -1.55
C THR A 180 -37.16 11.31 -2.11
N THR A 181 -36.48 11.39 -3.25
CA THR A 181 -36.15 12.66 -3.90
C THR A 181 -37.24 13.11 -4.88
N ASP A 182 -37.15 14.35 -5.36
CA ASP A 182 -38.12 14.93 -6.31
C ASP A 182 -38.09 14.21 -7.67
N ALA A 183 -39.26 13.99 -8.29
CA ALA A 183 -39.37 13.48 -9.65
C ALA A 183 -38.71 14.39 -10.69
N ALA A 184 -38.69 15.71 -10.46
CA ALA A 184 -38.01 16.65 -11.33
C ALA A 184 -36.48 16.43 -11.39
N LYS A 185 -35.91 15.76 -10.38
CA LYS A 185 -34.49 15.39 -10.30
C LYS A 185 -34.16 14.06 -11.03
N ARG A 186 -35.13 13.45 -11.72
CA ARG A 186 -35.04 12.12 -12.36
C ARG A 186 -35.34 12.17 -13.86
N GLU A 187 -34.41 12.73 -14.61
CA GLU A 187 -34.48 12.88 -16.05
C GLU A 187 -34.20 11.53 -16.75
N ARG A 188 -35.25 10.83 -17.19
CA ARG A 188 -35.14 9.51 -17.85
C ARG A 188 -34.25 9.47 -19.10
N ALA A 189 -33.92 10.62 -19.71
CA ALA A 189 -33.01 10.72 -20.85
C ALA A 189 -31.52 10.73 -20.45
N ARG A 190 -31.21 10.89 -19.15
CA ARG A 190 -29.85 10.85 -18.60
C ARG A 190 -29.43 9.43 -18.24
N THR A 191 -28.13 9.27 -18.07
CA THR A 191 -27.56 8.02 -17.56
C THR A 191 -27.89 7.87 -16.09
N HIS A 192 -28.24 6.66 -15.68
CA HIS A 192 -28.47 6.24 -14.32
C HIS A 192 -27.54 5.09 -13.98
N THR A 193 -27.15 5.00 -12.73
CA THR A 193 -26.31 3.91 -12.22
C THR A 193 -27.04 3.25 -11.08
N VAL A 194 -27.23 1.93 -11.19
CA VAL A 194 -27.62 1.08 -10.07
C VAL A 194 -26.39 0.35 -9.55
N GLY A 195 -26.19 0.37 -8.25
CA GLY A 195 -25.20 -0.46 -7.56
C GLY A 195 -25.90 -1.55 -6.76
N ILE A 196 -25.26 -2.73 -6.67
CA ILE A 196 -25.63 -3.80 -5.75
C ILE A 196 -24.37 -4.27 -5.00
N TRP A 197 -24.51 -4.59 -3.72
CA TRP A 197 -23.49 -5.32 -2.96
C TRP A 197 -24.12 -6.27 -1.97
N ALA A 198 -23.38 -7.33 -1.64
CA ALA A 198 -23.68 -8.21 -0.53
C ALA A 198 -22.39 -8.87 -0.03
N THR A 199 -22.42 -9.33 1.22
CA THR A 199 -21.41 -10.24 1.75
C THR A 199 -22.07 -11.56 2.06
N ARG A 200 -21.54 -12.64 1.48
CA ARG A 200 -21.92 -14.01 1.82
C ARG A 200 -21.01 -14.53 2.92
N THR A 201 -21.58 -14.88 4.06
CA THR A 201 -20.84 -15.51 5.16
C THR A 201 -21.15 -16.98 5.21
N VAL A 202 -20.11 -17.81 5.26
CA VAL A 202 -20.19 -19.27 5.35
C VAL A 202 -19.30 -19.79 6.46
N SER A 203 -19.58 -20.98 6.95
CA SER A 203 -18.72 -21.69 7.91
C SER A 203 -17.81 -22.66 7.16
N GLU A 204 -16.49 -22.43 7.19
CA GLU A 204 -15.48 -23.26 6.51
C GLU A 204 -14.39 -23.76 7.46
N GLY A 205 -13.82 -24.93 7.16
CA GLY A 205 -12.69 -25.50 7.89
C GLY A 205 -13.04 -26.24 9.19
N THR A 206 -12.00 -26.62 9.95
CA THR A 206 -12.13 -27.27 11.26
C THR A 206 -11.07 -26.69 12.23
N PRO A 207 -11.46 -26.02 13.33
CA PRO A 207 -12.83 -25.61 13.68
C PRO A 207 -13.44 -24.71 12.61
N ALA A 208 -14.76 -24.74 12.46
CA ALA A 208 -15.48 -23.96 11.45
C ALA A 208 -15.29 -22.46 11.72
N ALA A 209 -14.42 -21.82 10.94
CA ALA A 209 -14.25 -20.38 10.94
C ALA A 209 -15.28 -19.77 10.00
N GLU A 210 -15.90 -18.66 10.41
CA GLU A 210 -16.73 -17.90 9.48
C GLU A 210 -15.84 -17.16 8.48
N VAL A 211 -16.08 -17.41 7.20
CA VAL A 211 -15.41 -16.73 6.09
C VAL A 211 -16.43 -15.86 5.38
N ALA A 212 -16.02 -14.63 5.05
CA ALA A 212 -16.86 -13.63 4.40
C ALA A 212 -16.39 -13.39 2.97
N TYR A 213 -17.32 -13.50 2.02
CA TYR A 213 -17.11 -13.30 0.59
C TYR A 213 -17.93 -12.10 0.10
N PRO A 214 -17.36 -10.88 0.08
CA PRO A 214 -18.03 -9.71 -0.46
C PRO A 214 -18.07 -9.74 -2.00
N ALA A 215 -19.18 -9.25 -2.56
CA ALA A 215 -19.33 -9.03 -3.99
C ALA A 215 -20.12 -7.74 -4.24
N SER A 216 -19.82 -7.09 -5.36
CA SER A 216 -20.57 -5.93 -5.83
C SER A 216 -20.69 -5.93 -7.35
N ALA A 217 -21.67 -5.17 -7.86
CA ALA A 217 -21.76 -4.83 -9.27
C ALA A 217 -22.38 -3.45 -9.43
N THR A 218 -22.03 -2.76 -10.52
CA THR A 218 -22.69 -1.53 -10.97
C THR A 218 -23.18 -1.70 -12.41
N PHE A 219 -24.23 -0.98 -12.77
CA PHE A 219 -24.78 -1.00 -14.12
C PHE A 219 -25.31 0.37 -14.51
N ASN A 220 -24.80 0.88 -15.64
CA ASN A 220 -25.20 2.15 -16.19
C ASN A 220 -26.25 1.94 -17.28
N PHE A 221 -27.34 2.71 -17.24
CA PHE A 221 -28.46 2.59 -18.16
C PHE A 221 -29.15 3.94 -18.41
N VAL A 222 -29.88 4.05 -19.52
CA VAL A 222 -30.73 5.21 -19.81
C VAL A 222 -32.18 4.72 -19.85
N PRO A 223 -33.04 5.06 -18.87
CA PRO A 223 -34.42 4.57 -18.82
C PRO A 223 -35.25 4.91 -20.07
N GLY A 224 -34.99 6.07 -20.69
CA GLY A 224 -35.60 6.50 -21.94
C GLY A 224 -35.07 5.80 -23.20
N GLY A 225 -34.10 4.89 -23.06
CA GLY A 225 -33.31 4.34 -24.16
C GLY A 225 -32.13 5.25 -24.55
N GLY A 226 -31.14 4.68 -25.21
CA GLY A 226 -29.91 5.36 -25.61
C GLY A 226 -28.65 4.69 -25.06
N THR A 227 -27.50 5.29 -25.34
CA THR A 227 -26.21 4.79 -24.86
C THR A 227 -25.91 5.41 -23.49
N ALA A 228 -25.80 4.57 -22.47
CA ALA A 228 -25.39 5.00 -21.15
C ALA A 228 -23.94 5.50 -21.17
N ALA A 229 -23.72 6.67 -20.55
CA ALA A 229 -22.39 7.20 -20.34
C ALA A 229 -21.61 6.35 -19.33
N LYS A 230 -20.29 6.39 -19.45
CA LYS A 230 -19.39 5.89 -18.40
C LYS A 230 -18.84 7.09 -17.64
N TYR A 231 -18.66 6.91 -16.34
CA TYR A 231 -17.97 7.87 -15.48
C TYR A 231 -16.95 7.13 -14.61
N GLU A 232 -15.84 6.77 -15.24
CA GLU A 232 -14.78 5.96 -14.66
C GLU A 232 -13.47 6.77 -14.69
N THR A 233 -13.32 7.66 -13.72
CA THR A 233 -12.13 8.51 -13.54
C THR A 233 -10.99 7.80 -12.80
N VAL A 234 -11.34 6.73 -12.08
CA VAL A 234 -10.45 5.80 -11.38
C VAL A 234 -10.98 4.37 -11.53
N THR A 235 -10.11 3.38 -11.34
CA THR A 235 -10.43 1.95 -11.43
C THR A 235 -10.07 1.24 -10.13
N ASP A 236 -10.71 0.09 -9.87
CA ASP A 236 -10.37 -0.76 -8.73
C ASP A 236 -8.92 -1.25 -8.81
N ALA A 237 -8.42 -1.55 -10.01
CA ALA A 237 -7.06 -1.99 -10.24
C ALA A 237 -6.03 -0.94 -9.78
N ALA A 238 -6.28 0.34 -10.06
CA ALA A 238 -5.40 1.43 -9.63
C ALA A 238 -5.34 1.54 -8.09
N CYS A 239 -6.49 1.44 -7.41
CA CYS A 239 -6.53 1.44 -5.94
C CYS A 239 -5.86 0.18 -5.35
N ASN A 240 -6.16 -0.98 -5.92
CA ASN A 240 -5.71 -2.29 -5.43
C ASN A 240 -4.23 -2.56 -5.67
N ALA A 241 -3.55 -1.76 -6.51
CA ALA A 241 -2.10 -1.75 -6.60
C ALA A 241 -1.44 -1.56 -5.22
N CYS A 242 -2.06 -0.74 -4.36
CA CYS A 242 -1.67 -0.56 -2.96
C CYS A 242 -2.56 -1.37 -2.00
N HIS A 243 -3.88 -1.33 -2.18
CA HIS A 243 -4.84 -1.86 -1.19
C HIS A 243 -5.11 -3.37 -1.25
N GLY A 244 -4.68 -4.06 -2.31
CA GLY A 244 -4.96 -5.49 -2.53
C GLY A 244 -6.41 -5.70 -2.94
N GLN A 245 -7.34 -5.55 -2.00
CA GLN A 245 -8.77 -5.41 -2.28
C GLN A 245 -9.32 -4.30 -1.38
N LEU A 246 -9.53 -3.11 -1.94
CA LEU A 246 -10.10 -2.00 -1.23
C LEU A 246 -11.52 -2.36 -0.76
N GLN A 247 -11.74 -2.32 0.56
CA GLN A 247 -13.05 -2.53 1.16
C GLN A 247 -13.33 -1.49 2.24
N ALA A 248 -14.58 -1.04 2.34
CA ALA A 248 -15.03 -0.12 3.38
C ALA A 248 -16.43 -0.48 3.90
N HIS A 249 -16.81 0.11 5.03
CA HIS A 249 -18.11 -0.11 5.68
C HIS A 249 -18.38 -1.60 5.97
N ASP A 250 -19.56 -2.10 5.60
CA ASP A 250 -20.00 -3.49 5.64
C ASP A 250 -19.38 -4.35 4.51
N ARG A 251 -18.07 -4.20 4.25
CA ARG A 251 -17.29 -4.86 3.19
C ARG A 251 -17.74 -4.52 1.77
N ARG A 252 -18.10 -3.26 1.55
CA ARG A 252 -18.35 -2.74 0.20
C ARG A 252 -17.05 -2.70 -0.58
N ILE A 253 -17.09 -3.21 -1.80
CA ILE A 253 -15.98 -3.21 -2.76
C ILE A 253 -16.42 -2.50 -4.03
N GLY A 254 -15.46 -1.99 -4.81
CA GLY A 254 -15.73 -1.32 -6.08
C GLY A 254 -15.83 0.20 -5.95
N THR A 255 -14.86 0.90 -6.52
CA THR A 255 -14.78 2.37 -6.62
C THR A 255 -16.04 2.97 -7.23
N GLN A 256 -16.55 2.36 -8.30
CA GLN A 256 -17.78 2.78 -8.95
C GLN A 256 -19.00 2.67 -8.01
N LEU A 257 -19.06 1.64 -7.17
CA LEU A 257 -20.11 1.54 -6.15
C LEU A 257 -19.95 2.65 -5.11
N CYS A 258 -18.72 2.93 -4.63
CA CYS A 258 -18.47 4.01 -3.68
C CYS A 258 -18.99 5.35 -4.20
N MET A 259 -18.74 5.67 -5.47
CA MET A 259 -19.16 6.90 -6.12
C MET A 259 -20.69 7.05 -6.20
N THR A 260 -21.46 5.96 -6.16
CA THR A 260 -22.94 6.01 -6.06
C THR A 260 -23.48 6.36 -4.67
N CYS A 261 -22.61 6.63 -3.70
CA CYS A 261 -22.97 7.18 -2.37
C CYS A 261 -22.09 8.40 -2.00
N HIS A 262 -20.85 8.42 -2.46
CA HIS A 262 -19.87 9.46 -2.20
C HIS A 262 -19.78 10.41 -3.41
N ALA A 263 -20.87 10.95 -3.90
CA ALA A 263 -20.85 12.00 -4.91
C ALA A 263 -21.44 13.28 -4.33
N GLY A 264 -21.00 14.47 -4.74
CA GLY A 264 -21.86 15.65 -4.55
C GLY A 264 -23.17 15.46 -5.30
N ASP A 265 -24.24 16.15 -4.93
CA ASP A 265 -25.45 16.30 -5.78
C ASP A 265 -25.49 17.73 -6.32
N LYS A 266 -26.24 17.93 -7.41
CA LYS A 266 -26.55 19.23 -8.00
C LYS A 266 -27.27 20.13 -6.98
N GLY A 267 -26.48 20.89 -6.23
CA GLY A 267 -26.96 21.84 -5.23
C GLY A 267 -27.08 21.29 -3.81
N THR A 268 -26.71 20.02 -3.56
CA THR A 268 -26.67 19.43 -2.22
C THR A 268 -25.26 18.92 -1.93
N THR A 269 -24.61 19.50 -0.91
CA THR A 269 -23.34 18.97 -0.40
C THR A 269 -23.66 17.89 0.63
N TYR A 270 -23.35 16.63 0.33
CA TYR A 270 -23.39 15.59 1.35
C TYR A 270 -22.19 15.70 2.26
N ALA A 271 -22.45 15.54 3.55
CA ALA A 271 -21.45 15.71 4.58
C ALA A 271 -21.66 14.73 5.74
N ASP A 272 -20.60 14.54 6.49
CA ASP A 272 -20.66 14.04 7.85
C ASP A 272 -21.28 15.14 8.75
N PRO A 273 -22.43 14.89 9.39
CA PRO A 273 -23.10 15.91 10.22
C PRO A 273 -22.31 16.28 11.48
N GLU A 274 -21.44 15.39 11.96
CA GLU A 274 -20.63 15.67 13.14
C GLU A 274 -19.45 16.60 12.80
N SER A 275 -18.63 16.25 11.81
CA SER A 275 -17.46 17.07 11.42
C SER A 275 -17.78 18.22 10.46
N GLY A 276 -18.93 18.17 9.77
CA GLY A 276 -19.27 19.09 8.68
C GLY A 276 -18.44 18.87 7.41
N ASN A 277 -17.51 17.91 7.41
CA ASN A 277 -16.70 17.60 6.24
C ASN A 277 -17.56 16.91 5.18
N THR A 278 -17.37 17.31 3.91
CA THR A 278 -18.04 16.65 2.80
C THR A 278 -17.55 15.21 2.65
N ILE A 279 -18.47 14.33 2.24
CA ILE A 279 -18.19 12.94 1.90
C ILE A 279 -18.10 12.72 0.38
N ASP A 280 -18.01 13.79 -0.42
CA ASP A 280 -17.74 13.69 -1.86
C ASP A 280 -16.42 12.94 -2.11
N PHE A 281 -16.44 11.92 -2.98
CA PHE A 281 -15.33 11.01 -3.22
C PHE A 281 -14.08 11.75 -3.70
N ARG A 282 -14.23 12.81 -4.52
CA ARG A 282 -13.10 13.62 -4.99
C ARG A 282 -12.41 14.31 -3.83
N ASN A 283 -13.20 14.86 -2.91
CA ASN A 283 -12.66 15.58 -1.76
C ASN A 283 -12.09 14.62 -0.70
N MET A 284 -12.88 13.63 -0.31
CA MET A 284 -12.56 12.67 0.74
C MET A 284 -11.28 11.89 0.40
N ILE A 285 -11.20 11.30 -0.80
CA ILE A 285 -10.07 10.45 -1.17
C ILE A 285 -8.78 11.24 -1.25
N HIS A 286 -8.79 12.45 -1.84
CA HIS A 286 -7.61 13.30 -1.85
C HIS A 286 -7.15 13.70 -0.44
N ARG A 287 -8.07 14.07 0.46
CA ARG A 287 -7.72 14.48 1.83
C ARG A 287 -7.15 13.34 2.67
N ILE A 288 -7.68 12.13 2.50
CA ILE A 288 -7.14 10.91 3.12
C ILE A 288 -5.69 10.70 2.65
N HIS A 289 -5.45 10.66 1.34
CA HIS A 289 -4.12 10.34 0.81
C HIS A 289 -3.11 11.49 0.97
N SER A 290 -3.55 12.75 1.02
CA SER A 290 -2.66 13.86 1.37
C SER A 290 -2.33 13.91 2.86
N GLY A 291 -2.93 13.04 3.68
CA GLY A 291 -2.79 13.07 5.14
C GLY A 291 -3.17 14.41 5.73
N GLN A 292 -4.25 15.04 5.23
CA GLN A 292 -4.51 16.44 5.52
C GLN A 292 -4.76 16.64 7.03
N ALA A 293 -3.98 17.52 7.64
CA ALA A 293 -4.15 17.88 9.05
C ALA A 293 -5.57 18.39 9.33
N GLY A 294 -6.18 17.88 10.39
CA GLY A 294 -7.53 18.24 10.82
C GLY A 294 -8.67 17.64 9.99
N TYR A 295 -8.39 16.92 8.89
CA TYR A 295 -9.43 16.18 8.18
C TYR A 295 -9.80 14.91 8.94
N HIS A 296 -11.10 14.75 9.21
CA HIS A 296 -11.65 13.63 9.95
C HIS A 296 -13.11 13.39 9.56
N ILE A 297 -13.59 12.18 9.78
CA ILE A 297 -14.99 11.78 9.61
C ILE A 297 -15.41 11.04 10.88
N VAL A 298 -16.55 11.42 11.46
CA VAL A 298 -17.17 10.66 12.54
C VAL A 298 -18.01 9.57 11.91
N GLY A 299 -17.52 8.34 12.03
CA GLY A 299 -18.09 7.18 11.40
C GLY A 299 -19.17 6.48 12.22
N PHE A 300 -19.43 5.24 11.83
CA PHE A 300 -20.38 4.35 12.51
C PHE A 300 -20.09 4.26 14.01
N ARG A 301 -21.15 4.37 14.84
CA ARG A 301 -21.09 4.38 16.32
C ARG A 301 -20.27 5.54 16.90
N GLN A 302 -20.32 6.71 16.27
CA GLN A 302 -19.68 7.93 16.77
C GLN A 302 -18.15 7.78 16.92
N ASN A 303 -17.56 6.95 16.07
CA ASN A 303 -16.12 6.71 16.08
C ASN A 303 -15.43 7.81 15.25
N ASP A 304 -14.65 8.65 15.90
CA ASP A 304 -13.87 9.70 15.24
C ASP A 304 -12.66 9.12 14.50
N ILE A 305 -12.65 9.25 13.17
CA ILE A 305 -11.59 8.71 12.32
C ILE A 305 -10.81 9.87 11.72
N THR A 306 -9.56 9.99 12.15
CA THR A 306 -8.59 10.99 11.68
C THR A 306 -7.64 10.40 10.65
N PHE A 307 -7.25 11.20 9.66
CA PHE A 307 -6.37 10.78 8.56
C PHE A 307 -5.03 11.54 8.50
N GLY A 308 -4.76 12.43 9.47
CA GLY A 308 -3.55 13.25 9.50
C GLY A 308 -2.24 12.47 9.62
N ASP A 309 -2.31 11.20 10.05
CA ASP A 309 -1.15 10.32 10.21
C ASP A 309 -0.86 9.47 8.95
N ILE A 310 -1.72 9.53 7.93
CA ILE A 310 -1.47 8.87 6.64
C ILE A 310 -0.20 9.45 6.01
N ARG A 311 0.66 8.56 5.51
CA ARG A 311 1.88 8.90 4.78
C ARG A 311 1.83 8.23 3.41
N PHE A 312 1.38 8.98 2.40
CA PHE A 312 1.37 8.47 1.03
C PHE A 312 2.81 8.30 0.52
N PRO A 313 3.18 7.12 0.01
CA PRO A 313 4.57 6.79 -0.30
C PRO A 313 5.12 7.50 -1.54
N GLN A 314 4.30 8.23 -2.30
CA GLN A 314 4.68 8.93 -3.52
C GLN A 314 4.49 10.45 -3.37
N ASP A 315 5.01 11.21 -4.33
CA ASP A 315 4.62 12.60 -4.50
C ASP A 315 3.13 12.67 -4.86
N VAL A 316 2.32 13.39 -4.08
CA VAL A 316 0.86 13.49 -4.26
C VAL A 316 0.47 14.13 -5.60
N ARG A 317 1.41 14.79 -6.29
CA ARG A 317 1.22 15.30 -7.65
C ARG A 317 1.22 14.20 -8.72
N ASN A 318 1.58 12.97 -8.38
CA ASN A 318 1.50 11.83 -9.30
C ASN A 318 0.05 11.37 -9.52
N CYS A 319 -0.74 12.18 -10.23
CA CYS A 319 -2.17 11.96 -10.46
C CYS A 319 -2.47 10.60 -11.12
N THR A 320 -1.57 10.14 -12.00
CA THR A 320 -1.72 8.90 -12.78
C THR A 320 -1.64 7.62 -11.95
N THR A 321 -1.22 7.70 -10.68
CA THR A 321 -1.28 6.56 -9.75
C THR A 321 -2.72 6.11 -9.51
N CYS A 322 -3.67 7.06 -9.46
CA CYS A 322 -5.08 6.76 -9.24
C CYS A 322 -5.91 6.95 -10.53
N HIS A 323 -5.68 8.06 -11.23
CA HIS A 323 -6.50 8.45 -12.38
C HIS A 323 -6.25 7.53 -13.58
N SER A 324 -7.23 6.67 -13.82
CA SER A 324 -7.22 5.57 -14.78
C SER A 324 -8.65 5.29 -15.27
N GLY A 325 -8.81 4.49 -16.33
CA GLY A 325 -10.12 4.17 -16.88
C GLY A 325 -10.56 5.09 -18.02
N ALA A 326 -11.82 4.96 -18.44
CA ALA A 326 -12.34 5.63 -19.64
C ALA A 326 -12.39 7.16 -19.54
N ASN A 327 -12.52 7.69 -18.33
CA ASN A 327 -12.60 9.13 -18.04
C ASN A 327 -11.40 9.61 -17.21
N ALA A 328 -10.27 8.89 -17.26
CA ALA A 328 -9.08 9.19 -16.47
C ALA A 328 -8.68 10.67 -16.55
N ASP A 329 -8.71 11.26 -17.75
CA ASP A 329 -8.28 12.63 -18.00
C ASP A 329 -9.20 13.73 -17.43
N ASP A 330 -10.30 13.39 -16.76
CA ASP A 330 -11.17 14.39 -16.12
C ASP A 330 -10.45 15.18 -15.00
N TRP A 331 -9.38 14.63 -14.38
CA TRP A 331 -8.57 15.37 -13.39
C TRP A 331 -7.91 16.64 -13.97
N LYS A 332 -7.59 16.64 -15.27
CA LYS A 332 -7.00 17.79 -15.97
C LYS A 332 -8.00 18.55 -16.85
N ASN A 333 -9.06 17.87 -17.31
CA ASN A 333 -10.04 18.45 -18.24
C ASN A 333 -11.28 19.03 -17.54
N LYS A 334 -11.59 18.61 -16.31
CA LYS A 334 -12.78 19.05 -15.55
C LYS A 334 -12.39 19.55 -14.14
N PRO A 335 -11.55 20.59 -14.02
CA PRO A 335 -11.21 21.16 -12.72
C PRO A 335 -12.47 21.69 -12.01
N SER A 336 -12.55 21.48 -10.70
CA SER A 336 -13.68 21.94 -9.88
C SER A 336 -13.19 22.40 -8.50
N ALA A 337 -13.89 23.37 -7.90
CA ALA A 337 -13.55 23.89 -6.58
C ALA A 337 -13.46 22.79 -5.51
N VAL A 338 -14.38 21.82 -5.54
CA VAL A 338 -14.43 20.73 -4.54
C VAL A 338 -13.22 19.79 -4.62
N ALA A 339 -12.70 19.54 -5.82
CA ALA A 339 -11.52 18.70 -6.05
C ALA A 339 -10.23 19.48 -5.82
N CYS A 340 -10.13 20.75 -6.23
CA CYS A 340 -8.91 21.53 -6.02
C CYS A 340 -8.69 21.86 -4.53
N ALA A 341 -9.77 22.23 -3.82
CA ALA A 341 -9.71 22.57 -2.40
C ALA A 341 -9.52 21.36 -1.46
N SER A 342 -9.45 20.13 -2.00
CA SER A 342 -9.11 18.95 -1.21
C SER A 342 -7.62 18.87 -0.89
N CYS A 343 -6.76 19.38 -1.76
CA CYS A 343 -5.31 19.49 -1.50
C CYS A 343 -4.89 20.95 -1.27
N HIS A 344 -5.45 21.88 -2.03
CA HIS A 344 -5.30 23.32 -1.79
C HIS A 344 -6.27 23.78 -0.69
N SER A 345 -6.17 23.17 0.49
CA SER A 345 -7.13 23.28 1.58
C SER A 345 -7.22 24.67 2.21
N ASN A 346 -6.25 25.54 1.95
CA ASN A 346 -6.24 26.95 2.35
C ASN A 346 -6.98 27.86 1.35
N LEU A 347 -7.23 27.39 0.13
CA LEU A 347 -7.91 28.16 -0.91
C LEU A 347 -9.41 28.29 -0.60
N ARG A 348 -9.95 29.49 -0.79
CA ARG A 348 -11.37 29.82 -0.61
C ARG A 348 -11.96 30.40 -1.88
N PHE A 349 -13.20 30.02 -2.19
CA PHE A 349 -13.95 30.47 -3.37
C PHE A 349 -15.19 31.30 -3.00
N ASP A 350 -15.29 31.74 -1.75
CA ASP A 350 -16.44 32.43 -1.18
C ASP A 350 -16.08 33.81 -0.61
N ALA A 351 -14.84 34.27 -0.86
CA ALA A 351 -14.27 35.49 -0.30
C ALA A 351 -14.22 35.50 1.25
N SER A 352 -14.26 34.34 1.90
CA SER A 352 -14.24 34.24 3.37
C SER A 352 -12.88 34.56 4.00
N ALA A 353 -11.78 34.50 3.23
CA ALA A 353 -10.47 34.88 3.72
C ALA A 353 -10.23 36.39 3.63
N SER A 354 -9.30 36.91 4.44
CA SER A 354 -8.96 38.34 4.47
C SER A 354 -8.00 38.78 3.36
N ALA A 355 -7.31 37.83 2.71
CA ALA A 355 -6.32 38.08 1.68
C ALA A 355 -6.47 37.11 0.52
N ASP A 356 -5.96 37.51 -0.64
CA ASP A 356 -5.87 36.67 -1.84
C ASP A 356 -4.62 35.79 -1.80
N CYS A 357 -4.71 34.58 -2.35
CA CYS A 357 -3.55 33.69 -2.46
C CYS A 357 -2.54 34.26 -3.47
N THR A 358 -1.25 34.11 -3.18
CA THR A 358 -0.20 34.47 -4.15
C THR A 358 -0.07 33.35 -5.19
N GLN A 359 -0.04 33.71 -6.47
CA GLN A 359 0.21 32.71 -7.52
C GLN A 359 1.60 32.07 -7.36
N GLY A 360 1.67 30.75 -7.52
CA GLY A 360 2.94 30.00 -7.51
C GLY A 360 3.51 29.69 -6.13
N HIS A 361 2.82 30.04 -5.05
CA HIS A 361 3.26 29.77 -3.68
C HIS A 361 2.33 28.81 -2.94
N VAL A 362 2.90 28.07 -1.99
CA VAL A 362 2.13 27.28 -1.03
C VAL A 362 1.74 28.21 0.11
N GLU A 363 0.49 28.65 0.11
CA GLU A 363 -0.05 29.49 1.17
C GLU A 363 -0.34 28.63 2.41
N THR A 364 0.14 29.07 3.57
CA THR A 364 -0.07 28.37 4.86
C THR A 364 -1.30 28.86 5.60
N ALA A 365 -1.77 30.07 5.30
CA ALA A 365 -3.00 30.65 5.83
C ALA A 365 -4.12 30.54 4.80
N ALA A 366 -5.37 30.52 5.28
CA ALA A 366 -6.52 30.59 4.40
C ALA A 366 -6.48 31.87 3.56
N CYS A 367 -6.74 31.74 2.26
CA CYS A 367 -6.66 32.81 1.29
C CYS A 367 -7.71 32.62 0.19
N ASN A 368 -8.17 33.72 -0.39
CA ASN A 368 -9.15 33.71 -1.47
C ASN A 368 -8.48 33.39 -2.79
N HIS A 369 -9.23 32.77 -3.70
CA HIS A 369 -8.78 32.61 -5.06
C HIS A 369 -8.39 33.98 -5.66
N PRO A 370 -7.19 34.14 -6.25
CA PRO A 370 -6.62 35.45 -6.61
C PRO A 370 -7.39 36.24 -7.67
N PHE A 371 -8.39 35.61 -8.28
CA PHE A 371 -9.25 36.23 -9.28
C PHE A 371 -10.70 36.45 -8.79
N GLY A 372 -10.95 36.27 -7.48
CA GLY A 372 -12.28 36.49 -6.89
C GLY A 372 -13.39 35.62 -7.49
N VAL A 373 -13.05 34.44 -8.01
CA VAL A 373 -14.02 33.53 -8.65
C VAL A 373 -14.77 32.72 -7.60
N ASN A 374 -16.03 32.40 -7.89
CA ASN A 374 -16.84 31.56 -7.01
C ASN A 374 -16.71 30.05 -7.34
N ALA A 375 -17.25 29.20 -6.48
CA ALA A 375 -17.16 27.75 -6.61
C ALA A 375 -17.88 27.17 -7.85
N THR A 376 -18.78 27.93 -8.50
CA THR A 376 -19.51 27.51 -9.71
C THR A 376 -18.95 28.12 -11.00
N ALA A 377 -17.83 28.84 -10.91
CA ALA A 377 -17.17 29.44 -12.07
C ALA A 377 -16.63 28.39 -13.05
N ASN A 378 -16.48 28.78 -14.32
CA ASN A 378 -15.85 27.94 -15.34
C ASN A 378 -14.34 27.84 -15.09
N CYS A 379 -13.95 26.92 -14.21
CA CYS A 379 -12.56 26.67 -13.81
C CYS A 379 -11.65 26.36 -15.02
N ALA A 380 -12.16 25.58 -15.97
CA ALA A 380 -11.45 25.20 -17.19
C ALA A 380 -11.17 26.41 -18.10
N GLY A 381 -11.85 27.53 -17.93
CA GLY A 381 -11.56 28.78 -18.66
C GLY A 381 -10.13 29.29 -18.44
N CYS A 382 -9.54 29.03 -17.27
CA CYS A 382 -8.15 29.39 -16.94
C CYS A 382 -7.26 28.16 -16.76
N HIS A 383 -7.79 27.11 -16.13
CA HIS A 383 -7.08 25.87 -15.79
C HIS A 383 -7.28 24.75 -16.82
N ALA A 384 -7.46 25.09 -18.10
CA ALA A 384 -7.54 24.10 -19.17
C ALA A 384 -6.25 23.26 -19.26
N ALA A 385 -6.40 21.98 -19.58
CA ALA A 385 -5.26 21.11 -19.86
C ALA A 385 -4.37 21.73 -20.96
N GLY A 386 -3.06 21.67 -20.75
CA GLY A 386 -2.06 22.25 -21.64
C GLY A 386 -1.83 23.76 -21.48
N SER A 387 -2.68 24.48 -20.75
CA SER A 387 -2.44 25.90 -20.42
C SER A 387 -1.31 26.01 -19.37
N ASN A 388 -0.71 27.20 -19.22
CA ASN A 388 0.33 27.42 -18.21
C ASN A 388 -0.16 27.19 -16.76
N LEU A 389 -1.47 27.24 -16.53
CA LEU A 389 -2.11 26.98 -15.23
C LEU A 389 -2.89 25.65 -15.24
N GLY A 390 -2.77 24.86 -16.31
CA GLY A 390 -3.41 23.56 -16.45
C GLY A 390 -2.86 22.58 -15.41
N PRO A 391 -3.71 21.74 -14.79
CA PRO A 391 -3.27 20.76 -13.80
C PRO A 391 -2.13 19.86 -14.31
N ASP A 392 -2.14 19.51 -15.61
CA ASP A 392 -1.10 18.70 -16.25
C ASP A 392 0.25 19.40 -16.42
N LYS A 393 0.30 20.73 -16.24
CA LYS A 393 1.54 21.52 -16.28
C LYS A 393 2.07 21.82 -14.89
N VAL A 394 1.21 22.08 -13.92
CA VAL A 394 1.62 22.48 -12.56
C VAL A 394 1.80 21.29 -11.62
N HIS A 395 1.16 20.14 -11.88
CA HIS A 395 1.36 18.90 -11.12
C HIS A 395 2.35 17.94 -11.77
N VAL A 396 3.21 18.41 -12.68
CA VAL A 396 4.34 17.59 -13.14
C VAL A 396 5.30 17.33 -11.97
N VAL A 397 6.03 16.23 -12.06
CA VAL A 397 7.11 15.88 -11.12
C VAL A 397 8.44 15.97 -11.91
N PRO A 398 9.08 17.16 -11.99
CA PRO A 398 10.21 17.40 -12.90
C PRO A 398 11.37 16.43 -12.67
N GLN A 399 11.67 16.11 -11.41
CA GLN A 399 12.72 15.17 -11.07
C GLN A 399 12.46 13.75 -11.58
N ALA A 400 11.21 13.30 -11.67
CA ALA A 400 10.86 11.98 -12.20
C ALA A 400 11.06 11.94 -13.73
N ALA A 401 10.63 12.99 -14.44
CA ALA A 401 10.88 13.12 -15.88
C ALA A 401 12.38 13.22 -16.19
N ALA A 402 13.14 13.98 -15.39
CA ALA A 402 14.58 14.08 -15.53
C ALA A 402 15.28 12.74 -15.27
N ALA A 403 14.86 11.97 -14.26
CA ALA A 403 15.46 10.68 -13.92
C ALA A 403 15.46 9.70 -15.10
N ALA A 404 14.40 9.71 -15.92
CA ALA A 404 14.30 8.87 -17.12
C ALA A 404 15.36 9.18 -18.19
N THR A 405 16.00 10.36 -18.13
CA THR A 405 17.08 10.74 -19.05
C THR A 405 18.46 10.32 -18.56
N TYR A 406 18.63 10.02 -17.27
CA TYR A 406 19.92 9.67 -16.68
C TYR A 406 20.09 8.17 -16.52
N LYS A 407 21.34 7.71 -16.60
CA LYS A 407 21.73 6.35 -16.22
C LYS A 407 23.13 6.34 -15.60
N TYR A 408 23.27 5.64 -14.48
CA TYR A 408 24.56 5.33 -13.90
C TYR A 408 25.12 4.04 -14.49
N GLU A 409 26.44 3.98 -14.69
CA GLU A 409 27.11 2.80 -15.21
C GLU A 409 28.49 2.62 -14.59
N ILE A 410 28.65 1.53 -13.86
CA ILE A 410 29.95 1.00 -13.44
C ILE A 410 30.56 0.29 -14.65
N VAL A 411 31.66 0.80 -15.18
CA VAL A 411 32.32 0.26 -16.37
C VAL A 411 33.11 -0.99 -16.03
N GLY A 412 33.85 -0.97 -14.92
CA GLY A 412 34.65 -2.09 -14.46
C GLY A 412 35.48 -1.76 -13.23
N VAL A 413 36.20 -2.76 -12.73
CA VAL A 413 37.08 -2.61 -11.57
C VAL A 413 38.41 -3.30 -11.85
N THR A 414 39.51 -2.67 -11.44
CA THR A 414 40.83 -3.30 -11.39
C THR A 414 41.24 -3.47 -9.93
N VAL A 415 41.81 -4.63 -9.59
CA VAL A 415 42.34 -4.90 -8.25
C VAL A 415 43.79 -5.36 -8.40
N GLY A 416 44.72 -4.63 -7.78
CA GLY A 416 46.14 -4.97 -7.76
C GLY A 416 46.51 -6.00 -6.70
N ALA A 417 47.80 -6.30 -6.60
CA ALA A 417 48.33 -7.17 -5.54
C ALA A 417 48.15 -6.58 -4.12
N ASP A 418 48.00 -5.25 -4.03
CA ASP A 418 47.64 -4.52 -2.82
C ASP A 418 46.18 -4.72 -2.39
N ARG A 419 45.37 -5.39 -3.21
CA ARG A 419 43.94 -5.62 -3.00
C ARG A 419 43.13 -4.33 -2.88
N ILE A 420 43.59 -3.22 -3.45
CA ILE A 420 42.88 -1.94 -3.47
C ILE A 420 42.06 -1.85 -4.77
N PRO A 421 40.72 -1.80 -4.69
CA PRO A 421 39.90 -1.62 -5.88
C PRO A 421 40.04 -0.22 -6.50
N ILE A 422 40.24 -0.18 -7.82
CA ILE A 422 40.11 1.02 -8.66
C ILE A 422 38.86 0.83 -9.52
N VAL A 423 37.84 1.65 -9.26
CA VAL A 423 36.52 1.55 -9.89
C VAL A 423 36.43 2.57 -11.02
N GLN A 424 36.09 2.11 -12.23
CA GLN A 424 35.78 2.95 -13.39
C GLN A 424 34.28 3.03 -13.61
N TYR A 425 33.77 4.22 -13.89
CA TYR A 425 32.34 4.47 -14.06
C TYR A 425 32.09 5.67 -14.97
N ARG A 426 30.83 5.83 -15.39
CA ARG A 426 30.34 7.01 -16.09
C ARG A 426 28.89 7.29 -15.73
N VAL A 427 28.46 8.51 -15.99
CA VAL A 427 27.06 8.90 -16.02
C VAL A 427 26.66 9.16 -17.45
N LEU A 428 25.51 8.62 -17.85
CA LEU A 428 24.91 8.86 -19.15
C LEU A 428 23.72 9.80 -18.98
N GLN A 429 23.54 10.71 -19.94
CA GLN A 429 22.31 11.47 -20.14
C GLN A 429 21.85 11.30 -21.59
N ASN A 430 20.60 10.88 -21.79
CA ASN A 430 20.05 10.53 -23.11
C ASN A 430 20.95 9.55 -23.90
N GLY A 431 21.58 8.62 -23.19
CA GLY A 431 22.49 7.60 -23.76
C GLY A 431 23.92 8.07 -24.03
N ALA A 432 24.24 9.36 -23.88
CA ALA A 432 25.58 9.90 -24.08
C ALA A 432 26.32 10.10 -22.74
N ALA A 433 27.62 9.80 -22.70
CA ALA A 433 28.43 10.02 -21.49
C ALA A 433 28.59 11.51 -21.21
N MET A 434 28.27 11.93 -19.98
CA MET A 434 28.27 13.32 -19.57
C MET A 434 29.47 13.68 -18.69
N ALA A 435 29.89 14.94 -18.75
CA ALA A 435 30.95 15.44 -17.90
C ALA A 435 30.44 15.66 -16.45
N LEU A 436 31.33 15.47 -15.47
CA LEU A 436 31.06 15.60 -14.03
C LEU A 436 31.74 16.84 -13.41
N ASP A 437 32.22 17.76 -14.23
CA ASP A 437 32.85 19.04 -13.86
C ASP A 437 31.99 20.25 -14.25
N ALA A 438 30.73 20.00 -14.60
CA ALA A 438 29.75 21.02 -14.97
C ALA A 438 28.36 20.65 -14.41
N GLU A 439 27.37 21.51 -14.68
CA GLU A 439 25.99 21.22 -14.32
C GLU A 439 25.48 19.94 -14.98
N PRO A 440 24.68 19.13 -14.28
CA PRO A 440 23.99 19.37 -13.00
C PRO A 440 24.76 18.89 -11.74
N TRP A 441 26.09 18.74 -11.80
CA TRP A 441 26.89 18.10 -10.74
C TRP A 441 27.65 19.09 -9.84
N THR A 442 27.68 20.37 -10.20
CA THR A 442 28.48 21.41 -9.53
C THR A 442 27.70 22.24 -8.50
N HIS A 443 26.45 21.84 -8.18
CA HIS A 443 25.59 22.54 -7.20
C HIS A 443 25.88 22.21 -5.72
N GLY A 444 27.13 21.91 -5.36
CA GLY A 444 27.53 21.60 -3.97
C GLY A 444 26.65 20.52 -3.33
N ASN A 445 26.16 20.76 -2.11
CA ASN A 445 25.32 19.81 -1.35
C ASN A 445 23.99 19.44 -2.03
N ALA A 446 23.59 20.12 -3.10
CA ALA A 446 22.41 19.74 -3.88
C ALA A 446 22.71 18.58 -4.85
N SER A 447 23.97 18.37 -5.23
CA SER A 447 24.43 17.25 -6.06
C SER A 447 25.22 16.26 -5.23
N ARG A 448 25.12 14.97 -5.56
CA ARG A 448 25.86 13.93 -4.87
C ARG A 448 26.11 12.74 -5.78
N LEU A 449 27.32 12.21 -5.80
CA LEU A 449 27.63 10.94 -6.48
C LEU A 449 28.69 10.20 -5.69
N PHE A 450 28.45 8.92 -5.38
CA PHE A 450 29.31 8.12 -4.54
C PHE A 450 29.43 6.70 -5.08
N ILE A 451 30.62 6.13 -4.89
CA ILE A 451 30.89 4.71 -5.05
C ILE A 451 30.90 4.09 -3.66
N ASP A 452 30.05 3.08 -3.47
CA ASP A 452 30.05 2.22 -2.29
C ASP A 452 30.71 0.87 -2.63
N VAL A 453 31.68 0.44 -1.81
CA VAL A 453 32.35 -0.87 -1.93
C VAL A 453 32.03 -1.71 -0.69
N GLY A 454 31.31 -2.81 -0.88
CA GLY A 454 30.85 -3.69 0.21
C GLY A 454 31.21 -5.17 0.00
N TRP A 455 31.32 -5.93 1.08
CA TRP A 455 31.72 -7.34 1.05
C TRP A 455 31.22 -8.16 2.26
N PRO A 456 31.23 -9.50 2.15
CA PRO A 456 31.25 -10.28 0.91
C PRO A 456 29.99 -10.06 0.06
N SER A 457 30.07 -10.18 -1.27
CA SER A 457 28.94 -9.92 -2.18
C SER A 457 27.71 -10.81 -1.96
N VAL A 458 27.89 -12.04 -1.46
CA VAL A 458 26.81 -13.02 -1.24
C VAL A 458 25.98 -12.74 0.02
N GLU A 459 26.62 -12.21 1.07
CA GLU A 459 25.97 -11.68 2.27
C GLU A 459 26.92 -10.74 3.02
N TYR A 460 26.55 -9.46 3.08
CA TYR A 460 27.41 -8.41 3.60
C TYR A 460 27.54 -8.49 5.12
N ASP A 461 28.74 -8.25 5.61
CA ASP A 461 29.00 -7.76 6.97
C ASP A 461 29.91 -6.53 6.97
N ASN A 462 30.53 -6.23 5.83
CA ASN A 462 31.49 -5.16 5.60
C ASN A 462 32.57 -5.10 6.68
N ALA A 463 33.00 -6.26 7.19
CA ALA A 463 34.02 -6.32 8.22
C ALA A 463 35.31 -5.64 7.73
N GLY A 464 35.76 -4.60 8.45
CA GLY A 464 36.96 -3.83 8.11
C GLY A 464 36.78 -2.74 7.04
N ALA A 465 35.58 -2.55 6.49
CA ALA A 465 35.29 -1.45 5.54
C ALA A 465 35.10 -0.09 6.24
N GLY A 466 34.43 -0.13 7.39
CA GLY A 466 34.04 1.03 8.19
C GLY A 466 33.44 0.58 9.53
N GLU A 467 32.83 1.52 10.25
CA GLU A 467 32.15 1.22 11.51
C GLU A 467 30.75 0.63 11.27
N ASN A 468 30.26 -0.20 12.20
CA ASN A 468 28.86 -0.67 12.25
C ASN A 468 28.35 -1.28 10.92
N GLY A 469 29.16 -2.13 10.29
CA GLY A 469 28.79 -2.86 9.08
C GLY A 469 28.58 -1.99 7.84
N GLN A 470 29.08 -0.75 7.80
CA GLN A 470 28.94 0.14 6.64
C GLN A 470 29.99 -0.14 5.55
N PRO A 471 29.66 0.03 4.26
CA PRO A 471 30.63 -0.13 3.17
C PRO A 471 31.65 1.01 3.15
N VAL A 472 32.72 0.84 2.37
CA VAL A 472 33.62 1.95 2.01
C VAL A 472 32.85 2.88 1.09
N GLN A 473 32.78 4.16 1.44
CA GLN A 473 32.11 5.18 0.61
C GLN A 473 33.13 6.17 0.06
N ILE A 474 33.07 6.44 -1.24
CA ILE A 474 34.03 7.31 -1.94
C ILE A 474 33.24 8.36 -2.73
N ASN A 475 33.56 9.65 -2.53
CA ASN A 475 32.93 10.72 -3.30
C ASN A 475 33.39 10.66 -4.76
N ALA A 476 32.47 10.24 -5.63
CA ALA A 476 32.68 9.99 -7.05
C ALA A 476 32.41 11.23 -7.92
N LEU A 477 32.38 12.42 -7.33
CA LEU A 477 32.45 13.67 -8.09
C LEU A 477 33.90 14.00 -8.44
N THR A 478 34.11 14.84 -9.45
CA THR A 478 35.44 15.38 -9.77
C THR A 478 35.86 16.40 -8.72
N ALA A 479 37.15 16.77 -8.70
CA ALA A 479 37.63 17.86 -7.84
C ALA A 479 36.88 19.19 -8.07
N ALA A 480 36.47 19.47 -9.31
CA ALA A 480 35.67 20.66 -9.66
C ALA A 480 34.28 20.64 -9.00
N ALA A 481 33.73 19.45 -8.73
CA ALA A 481 32.47 19.23 -8.04
C ALA A 481 32.66 18.78 -6.57
N GLY A 482 33.87 18.93 -6.01
CA GLY A 482 34.18 18.64 -4.60
C GLY A 482 34.42 17.17 -4.24
N GLY A 483 34.62 16.30 -5.23
CA GLY A 483 34.98 14.89 -5.02
C GLY A 483 36.43 14.56 -5.38
N VAL A 484 36.72 13.25 -5.52
CA VAL A 484 38.09 12.74 -5.73
C VAL A 484 38.29 12.00 -7.05
N ALA A 485 37.27 11.97 -7.91
CA ALA A 485 37.32 11.24 -9.17
C ALA A 485 38.29 11.88 -10.17
N THR A 486 38.99 11.02 -10.91
CA THR A 486 39.92 11.41 -11.98
C THR A 486 39.47 10.84 -13.32
N PRO A 487 39.67 11.54 -14.45
CA PRO A 487 39.31 11.02 -15.77
C PRO A 487 40.22 9.85 -16.18
N VAL A 488 39.65 8.86 -16.85
CA VAL A 488 40.39 7.72 -17.40
C VAL A 488 40.98 8.11 -18.76
N ALA A 489 42.30 8.00 -18.88
CA ALA A 489 43.02 8.38 -20.09
C ALA A 489 42.48 7.65 -21.33
N GLY A 490 42.24 8.39 -22.42
CA GLY A 490 41.74 7.84 -23.68
C GLY A 490 40.26 7.47 -23.69
N GLN A 491 39.51 7.69 -22.60
CA GLN A 491 38.08 7.43 -22.52
C GLN A 491 37.30 8.71 -22.21
N THR A 492 36.42 9.13 -23.12
CA THR A 492 35.60 10.34 -22.94
C THR A 492 34.61 10.16 -21.80
N ASN A 493 34.63 11.07 -20.82
CA ASN A 493 33.69 11.11 -19.70
C ASN A 493 33.56 9.80 -18.92
N VAL A 494 34.64 9.02 -18.89
CA VAL A 494 34.81 7.89 -17.97
C VAL A 494 35.74 8.34 -16.87
N TYR A 495 35.31 8.12 -15.63
CA TYR A 495 36.01 8.54 -14.43
C TYR A 495 36.39 7.32 -13.59
N GLN A 496 37.39 7.48 -12.74
CA GLN A 496 37.81 6.46 -11.81
C GLN A 496 38.05 7.02 -10.41
N VAL A 497 37.78 6.17 -9.43
CA VAL A 497 38.08 6.39 -8.01
C VAL A 497 38.83 5.19 -7.45
N THR A 498 39.73 5.45 -6.50
CA THR A 498 40.52 4.43 -5.81
C THR A 498 39.97 4.26 -4.40
N SER A 499 39.73 3.01 -3.98
CA SER A 499 39.32 2.73 -2.61
C SER A 499 40.41 3.14 -1.62
N PRO A 500 40.09 3.85 -0.52
CA PRO A 500 41.05 4.10 0.55
C PRO A 500 41.36 2.84 1.38
N THR A 501 40.54 1.79 1.25
CA THR A 501 40.62 0.56 2.04
C THR A 501 40.83 -0.63 1.11
N ALA A 502 41.83 -1.46 1.42
CA ALA A 502 42.05 -2.73 0.72
C ALA A 502 40.99 -3.77 1.13
N LEU A 503 40.66 -4.68 0.21
CA LEU A 503 39.79 -5.82 0.52
C LEU A 503 40.47 -6.71 1.58
N PRO A 504 39.80 -7.06 2.69
CA PRO A 504 40.36 -7.92 3.71
C PRO A 504 40.85 -9.27 3.15
N ALA A 505 41.79 -9.89 3.86
CA ALA A 505 42.23 -11.24 3.54
C ALA A 505 41.04 -12.22 3.60
N GLY A 506 40.93 -13.12 2.62
CA GLY A 506 39.83 -14.10 2.52
C GLY A 506 38.54 -13.57 1.88
N VAL A 507 38.45 -12.27 1.58
CA VAL A 507 37.33 -11.73 0.78
C VAL A 507 37.62 -11.93 -0.70
N ASP A 508 37.01 -12.93 -1.31
CA ASP A 508 37.20 -13.22 -2.74
C ASP A 508 36.17 -12.55 -3.65
N GLN A 509 35.07 -12.05 -3.09
CA GLN A 509 34.03 -11.36 -3.85
C GLN A 509 33.51 -10.12 -3.10
N PHE A 510 33.26 -9.06 -3.85
CA PHE A 510 32.76 -7.79 -3.34
C PHE A 510 31.79 -7.15 -4.33
N THR A 511 31.08 -6.13 -3.86
CA THR A 511 30.09 -5.38 -4.61
C THR A 511 30.54 -3.94 -4.73
N VAL A 512 30.28 -3.36 -5.89
CA VAL A 512 30.37 -1.91 -6.14
C VAL A 512 28.99 -1.40 -6.47
N ALA A 513 28.56 -0.34 -5.78
CA ALA A 513 27.34 0.39 -6.12
C ALA A 513 27.68 1.85 -6.47
N LEU A 514 27.06 2.37 -7.51
CA LEU A 514 27.11 3.78 -7.90
C LEU A 514 25.77 4.42 -7.57
N GLU A 515 25.78 5.34 -6.62
CA GLU A 515 24.59 5.96 -6.08
C GLU A 515 24.74 7.47 -5.92
N GLY A 516 23.62 8.19 -5.89
CA GLY A 516 23.63 9.64 -5.90
C GLY A 516 22.48 10.27 -6.67
N HIS A 517 22.50 11.60 -6.76
CA HIS A 517 21.58 12.40 -7.56
C HIS A 517 22.28 13.62 -8.18
N PRO A 518 22.00 13.96 -9.45
CA PRO A 518 22.21 15.32 -9.93
C PRO A 518 21.16 16.28 -9.36
N ALA A 519 21.46 17.57 -9.36
CA ALA A 519 20.50 18.63 -9.02
C ALA A 519 20.07 19.40 -10.26
N ILE A 520 18.76 19.49 -10.51
CA ILE A 520 18.19 20.33 -11.56
C ILE A 520 17.53 21.56 -10.95
N ALA A 521 17.49 22.67 -11.68
CA ALA A 521 16.74 23.85 -11.22
C ALA A 521 15.26 23.51 -11.00
N ASP A 522 14.68 24.00 -9.90
CA ASP A 522 13.25 23.91 -9.67
C ASP A 522 12.51 24.91 -10.57
N PRO A 523 11.67 24.45 -11.52
CA PRO A 523 10.96 25.35 -12.41
C PRO A 523 9.90 26.21 -11.69
N PHE A 524 9.53 25.86 -10.46
CA PHE A 524 8.53 26.56 -9.67
C PHE A 524 9.13 27.48 -8.62
N ASN A 525 10.38 27.25 -8.21
CA ASN A 525 11.05 28.01 -7.15
C ASN A 525 12.43 28.47 -7.62
N ALA A 526 12.51 29.70 -8.14
CA ALA A 526 13.77 30.26 -8.65
C ALA A 526 14.90 30.20 -7.60
N GLY A 527 16.05 29.67 -8.02
CA GLY A 527 17.22 29.50 -7.15
C GLY A 527 17.19 28.27 -6.23
N GLN A 528 16.14 27.45 -6.28
CA GLN A 528 16.09 26.14 -5.63
C GLN A 528 16.44 25.01 -6.59
N PHE A 529 16.87 23.87 -6.03
CA PHE A 529 17.24 22.69 -6.79
C PHE A 529 16.44 21.46 -6.38
N LEU A 530 16.01 20.68 -7.37
CA LEU A 530 15.38 19.39 -7.20
C LEU A 530 16.41 18.28 -7.40
N ARG A 531 16.43 17.32 -6.46
CA ARG A 531 17.30 16.14 -6.53
C ARG A 531 16.65 15.09 -7.42
N VAL A 532 17.40 14.60 -8.41
CA VAL A 532 16.89 13.64 -9.40
C VAL A 532 17.14 12.20 -8.95
N PRO A 533 16.10 11.36 -8.75
CA PRO A 533 16.24 9.98 -8.30
C PRO A 533 16.68 9.04 -9.42
N VAL A 534 17.94 9.10 -9.80
CA VAL A 534 18.50 8.21 -10.83
C VAL A 534 18.67 6.80 -10.25
N THR A 535 18.19 5.78 -10.98
CA THR A 535 18.38 4.38 -10.61
C THR A 535 19.86 4.07 -10.42
N ASN A 536 20.21 3.49 -9.28
CA ASN A 536 21.59 3.13 -8.97
C ASN A 536 22.06 1.94 -9.82
N ASP A 537 23.36 1.90 -10.08
CA ASP A 537 23.99 0.72 -10.70
C ASP A 537 24.71 -0.08 -9.62
N VAL A 538 24.56 -1.41 -9.66
CA VAL A 538 25.20 -2.32 -8.69
C VAL A 538 25.82 -3.47 -9.47
N LYS A 539 27.13 -3.65 -9.31
CA LYS A 539 27.89 -4.72 -9.95
C LYS A 539 28.73 -5.49 -8.96
N TYR A 540 29.00 -6.75 -9.30
CA TYR A 540 29.67 -7.71 -8.45
C TYR A 540 31.00 -8.10 -9.08
N PHE A 541 32.05 -8.19 -8.26
CA PHE A 541 33.40 -8.46 -8.73
C PHE A 541 34.10 -9.49 -7.82
N THR A 542 35.09 -10.18 -8.36
CA THR A 542 36.02 -10.98 -7.58
C THR A 542 37.22 -10.14 -7.16
N ALA A 543 37.97 -10.56 -6.15
CA ALA A 543 39.22 -9.91 -5.74
C ALA A 543 40.32 -9.92 -6.83
N ALA A 544 40.10 -10.61 -7.96
CA ALA A 544 40.94 -10.55 -9.15
C ALA A 544 40.47 -9.50 -10.18
N GLY A 545 39.40 -8.74 -9.89
CA GLY A 545 38.80 -7.76 -10.81
C GLY A 545 37.89 -8.35 -11.90
N ALA A 546 37.59 -9.65 -11.84
CA ALA A 546 36.66 -10.29 -12.77
C ALA A 546 35.19 -10.13 -12.31
N ALA A 547 34.23 -10.46 -13.18
CA ALA A 547 32.81 -10.49 -12.80
C ALA A 547 32.58 -11.48 -11.64
N GLY A 548 31.93 -11.01 -10.59
CA GLY A 548 31.60 -11.78 -9.38
C GLY A 548 30.20 -12.38 -9.43
N GLN A 549 29.87 -13.17 -8.41
CA GLN A 549 28.53 -13.72 -8.25
C GLN A 549 27.57 -12.62 -7.81
N ALA A 550 26.42 -12.53 -8.49
CA ALA A 550 25.34 -11.65 -8.06
C ALA A 550 24.73 -12.12 -6.73
N ARG A 551 24.38 -11.16 -5.87
CA ARG A 551 23.59 -11.44 -4.67
C ARG A 551 22.20 -11.92 -5.05
N ARG A 552 21.66 -12.85 -4.27
CA ARG A 552 20.29 -13.34 -4.42
C ARG A 552 19.26 -12.19 -4.46
N THR A 553 18.17 -12.40 -5.20
CA THR A 553 16.99 -11.54 -5.20
C THR A 553 15.93 -12.17 -4.31
N VAL A 554 15.62 -11.52 -3.19
CA VAL A 554 14.53 -11.95 -2.27
C VAL A 554 13.28 -11.13 -2.53
N VAL A 555 13.42 -9.82 -2.68
CA VAL A 555 12.33 -8.90 -3.01
C VAL A 555 12.61 -8.26 -4.37
N ALA A 556 11.56 -8.10 -5.17
CA ALA A 556 11.64 -7.44 -6.48
C ALA A 556 11.37 -5.94 -6.31
N VAL A 557 12.16 -5.07 -6.94
CA VAL A 557 11.93 -3.62 -6.82
C VAL A 557 10.62 -3.19 -7.48
N GLU A 558 10.19 -3.92 -8.51
CA GLU A 558 8.93 -3.75 -9.21
C GLU A 558 7.74 -3.94 -8.26
N ASN A 559 7.86 -4.85 -7.31
CA ASN A 559 6.87 -5.07 -6.26
C ASN A 559 6.80 -3.87 -5.31
N CYS A 560 7.95 -3.31 -4.90
CA CYS A 560 7.98 -2.07 -4.11
C CYS A 560 7.36 -0.89 -4.88
N ASN A 561 7.64 -0.79 -6.18
CA ASN A 561 7.20 0.30 -7.05
C ASN A 561 5.69 0.31 -7.29
N LYS A 562 4.96 -0.78 -7.02
CA LYS A 562 3.48 -0.77 -7.00
C LYS A 562 2.93 0.30 -6.05
N CYS A 563 3.60 0.50 -4.90
CA CYS A 563 3.24 1.53 -3.94
C CYS A 563 4.13 2.77 -4.06
N HIS A 564 5.44 2.61 -4.26
CA HIS A 564 6.40 3.72 -4.21
C HIS A 564 6.60 4.46 -5.53
N SER A 565 6.06 3.99 -6.65
CA SER A 565 6.37 4.41 -8.03
C SER A 565 7.85 4.18 -8.40
N VAL A 566 8.76 4.86 -7.71
CA VAL A 566 10.19 4.58 -7.70
C VAL A 566 10.62 4.52 -6.24
N LEU A 567 10.99 3.33 -5.75
CA LEU A 567 11.57 3.19 -4.43
C LEU A 567 12.84 4.06 -4.36
N SER A 568 12.78 5.05 -3.47
CA SER A 568 13.84 6.01 -3.25
C SER A 568 14.02 6.29 -1.77
N ALA A 569 15.27 6.40 -1.33
CA ALA A 569 15.63 6.72 0.04
C ALA A 569 16.85 7.64 0.13
N HIS A 570 17.08 8.15 1.35
CA HIS A 570 18.22 9.00 1.70
C HIS A 570 18.32 10.26 0.83
N GLY A 571 17.19 10.92 0.58
CA GLY A 571 17.15 12.17 -0.19
C GLY A 571 17.45 12.01 -1.67
N GLN A 572 16.83 11.00 -2.32
CA GLN A 572 16.99 10.67 -3.74
C GLN A 572 18.35 10.11 -4.13
N ASN A 573 19.12 9.58 -3.17
CA ASN A 573 20.42 9.02 -3.44
C ASN A 573 20.35 7.53 -3.80
N ARG A 574 19.50 6.77 -3.11
CA ARG A 574 19.37 5.33 -3.26
C ARG A 574 18.04 5.01 -3.93
N ASN A 575 18.07 4.70 -5.22
CA ASN A 575 16.86 4.63 -6.05
C ASN A 575 16.86 3.38 -6.94
N GLY A 576 15.66 2.83 -7.16
CA GLY A 576 15.38 1.94 -8.28
C GLY A 576 16.00 0.55 -8.23
N THR A 577 16.63 0.16 -7.11
CA THR A 577 17.09 -1.21 -6.87
C THR A 577 17.15 -1.49 -5.38
N THR A 578 16.79 -2.71 -4.95
CA THR A 578 16.93 -3.15 -3.56
C THR A 578 18.35 -3.60 -3.24
N GLN A 579 19.16 -3.87 -4.27
CA GLN A 579 20.53 -4.38 -4.11
C GLN A 579 21.50 -3.33 -3.57
N VAL A 580 21.23 -2.04 -3.76
CA VAL A 580 22.02 -0.96 -3.15
C VAL A 580 21.75 -0.86 -1.65
N CYS A 581 20.50 -1.04 -1.22
CA CYS A 581 20.10 -0.87 0.17
C CYS A 581 20.81 -1.86 1.09
N VAL A 582 20.87 -3.13 0.68
CA VAL A 582 21.47 -4.21 1.45
C VAL A 582 22.99 -4.10 1.60
N VAL A 583 23.66 -3.24 0.83
CA VAL A 583 25.10 -2.98 1.02
C VAL A 583 25.33 -2.34 2.39
N CYS A 584 24.45 -1.41 2.82
CA CYS A 584 24.52 -0.75 4.14
C CYS A 584 23.59 -1.39 5.17
N HIS A 585 22.38 -1.78 4.75
CA HIS A 585 21.36 -2.41 5.58
C HIS A 585 21.57 -3.93 5.60
N ASN A 586 22.62 -4.36 6.29
CA ASN A 586 23.03 -5.76 6.35
C ASN A 586 23.01 -6.30 7.79
N PRO A 587 23.24 -7.61 7.99
CA PRO A 587 23.16 -8.22 9.31
C PRO A 587 24.14 -7.68 10.37
N ALA A 588 25.22 -6.99 9.98
CA ALA A 588 26.13 -6.32 10.92
C ALA A 588 25.81 -4.81 11.12
N GLY A 589 24.82 -4.29 10.39
CA GLY A 589 24.44 -2.88 10.39
C GLY A 589 23.65 -2.47 11.61
N THR A 590 24.05 -1.38 12.25
CA THR A 590 23.27 -0.68 13.30
C THR A 590 23.16 0.81 13.01
N ASP A 591 22.19 1.48 13.63
CA ASP A 591 22.07 2.94 13.57
C ASP A 591 22.98 3.65 14.57
N ALA A 592 23.86 2.93 15.29
CA ALA A 592 24.67 3.45 16.40
C ALA A 592 25.41 4.76 16.10
N ALA A 593 25.93 4.91 14.88
CA ALA A 593 26.63 6.13 14.43
C ALA A 593 25.72 7.37 14.31
N ARG A 594 24.41 7.21 14.45
CA ARG A 594 23.37 8.24 14.33
C ARG A 594 22.62 8.47 15.63
N VAL A 595 22.72 7.55 16.59
CA VAL A 595 22.01 7.62 17.87
C VAL A 595 22.57 8.75 18.72
N PRO A 596 21.73 9.73 19.16
CA PRO A 596 22.15 10.75 20.09
C PRO A 596 22.40 10.16 21.48
N ALA A 597 23.11 10.90 22.35
CA ALA A 597 23.36 10.46 23.72
C ALA A 597 22.05 10.12 24.46
N GLY A 598 21.96 8.89 24.98
CA GLY A 598 20.77 8.38 25.67
C GLY A 598 19.72 7.71 24.78
N GLY A 599 19.90 7.70 23.46
CA GLY A 599 19.05 6.93 22.54
C GLY A 599 19.38 5.43 22.55
N THR A 600 18.41 4.63 22.07
CA THR A 600 18.58 3.19 21.88
C THR A 600 19.18 2.91 20.51
N VAL A 601 20.16 2.00 20.46
CA VAL A 601 20.72 1.50 19.20
C VAL A 601 19.85 0.35 18.69
N GLU A 602 19.54 0.39 17.40
CA GLU A 602 18.70 -0.59 16.72
C GLU A 602 19.46 -1.24 15.55
N PRO A 603 19.19 -2.52 15.24
CA PRO A 603 19.70 -3.13 14.03
C PRO A 603 19.01 -2.54 12.79
N ILE A 604 19.78 -2.30 11.74
CA ILE A 604 19.27 -1.75 10.48
C ILE A 604 19.38 -2.75 9.33
N ASP A 605 19.47 -4.05 9.64
CA ASP A 605 19.45 -5.12 8.65
C ASP A 605 18.17 -5.05 7.80
N PHE A 606 18.30 -5.06 6.47
CA PHE A 606 17.20 -4.82 5.54
C PHE A 606 16.00 -5.73 5.78
N LYS A 607 16.23 -7.01 6.11
CA LYS A 607 15.15 -7.99 6.35
C LYS A 607 14.35 -7.68 7.62
N VAL A 608 14.98 -7.01 8.60
CA VAL A 608 14.35 -6.59 9.85
C VAL A 608 13.72 -5.21 9.67
N LEU A 609 14.49 -4.25 9.14
CA LEU A 609 14.10 -2.86 8.97
C LEU A 609 12.84 -2.72 8.11
N VAL A 610 12.80 -3.36 6.93
CA VAL A 610 11.67 -3.23 6.01
C VAL A 610 10.39 -3.80 6.63
N HIS A 611 10.48 -4.93 7.32
CA HIS A 611 9.33 -5.48 8.04
C HIS A 611 8.89 -4.59 9.19
N GLN A 612 9.83 -4.08 10.01
CA GLN A 612 9.50 -3.19 11.13
C GLN A 612 8.79 -1.91 10.68
N ILE A 613 9.23 -1.33 9.56
CA ILE A 613 8.59 -0.14 8.97
C ILE A 613 7.15 -0.46 8.56
N HIS A 614 6.93 -1.52 7.78
CA HIS A 614 5.61 -1.78 7.20
C HIS A 614 4.65 -2.52 8.14
N ALA A 615 5.15 -3.20 9.17
CA ALA A 615 4.35 -3.88 10.19
C ALA A 615 4.08 -3.01 11.43
N SER A 616 4.46 -1.73 11.39
CA SER A 616 4.38 -0.85 12.56
C SER A 616 2.99 -0.75 13.18
N GLU A 617 1.92 -0.87 12.39
CA GLU A 617 0.54 -0.82 12.86
C GLU A 617 0.14 -2.02 13.73
N ILE A 618 0.80 -3.18 13.55
CA ILE A 618 0.50 -4.41 14.32
C ILE A 618 1.47 -4.64 15.49
N LYS A 619 2.62 -3.95 15.49
CA LYS A 619 3.64 -4.09 16.53
C LYS A 619 3.19 -3.47 17.84
N GLN A 620 3.53 -4.13 18.95
CA GLN A 620 3.29 -3.59 20.29
C GLN A 620 4.44 -2.67 20.77
N HIS A 621 5.64 -2.88 20.23
CA HIS A 621 6.83 -2.11 20.55
C HIS A 621 7.24 -1.27 19.34
N GLU A 622 7.09 0.06 19.49
CA GLU A 622 7.53 1.04 18.50
C GLU A 622 9.06 1.11 18.47
N VAL A 623 9.63 1.08 17.27
CA VAL A 623 11.09 1.17 17.05
C VAL A 623 11.40 2.55 16.51
N THR A 624 12.45 3.17 17.05
CA THR A 624 12.98 4.44 16.57
C THR A 624 14.32 4.19 15.89
N ILE A 625 14.43 4.50 14.62
CA ILE A 625 15.70 4.42 13.86
C ILE A 625 16.27 5.81 13.69
N TYR A 626 17.50 6.02 14.14
CA TYR A 626 18.17 7.31 14.00
C TYR A 626 18.85 7.45 12.63
N GLY A 627 18.52 8.53 11.93
CA GLY A 627 19.02 8.87 10.61
C GLY A 627 20.12 9.94 10.62
N PHE A 628 20.49 10.41 9.43
CA PHE A 628 21.48 11.48 9.28
C PHE A 628 21.09 12.75 10.05
N GLY A 629 22.07 13.40 10.67
CA GLY A 629 21.82 14.57 11.53
C GLY A 629 21.15 14.24 12.86
N GLY A 630 21.08 12.96 13.24
CA GLY A 630 20.42 12.52 14.49
C GLY A 630 18.89 12.54 14.40
N SER A 631 18.32 12.54 13.19
CA SER A 631 16.87 12.56 13.00
C SER A 631 16.23 11.29 13.56
N ALA A 632 15.34 11.42 14.53
CA ALA A 632 14.55 10.29 15.03
C ALA A 632 13.47 9.91 14.01
N ASN A 633 13.53 8.70 13.47
CA ASN A 633 12.50 8.17 12.58
C ASN A 633 11.67 7.15 13.32
N VAL A 634 10.41 7.51 13.54
CA VAL A 634 9.37 6.62 14.04
C VAL A 634 8.44 6.33 12.86
N PHE A 635 7.97 5.10 12.75
CA PHE A 635 7.14 4.67 11.63
C PHE A 635 5.71 4.39 12.10
N PRO A 636 4.87 5.38 12.49
CA PRO A 636 3.45 5.12 12.76
C PRO A 636 2.71 5.00 11.41
N LEU A 637 3.08 4.01 10.60
CA LEU A 637 2.50 3.81 9.27
C LEU A 637 1.22 2.99 9.38
N GLU A 638 0.20 3.43 8.67
CA GLU A 638 -0.97 2.61 8.31
C GLU A 638 -0.66 1.94 6.97
N PHE A 639 -0.58 0.61 6.96
CA PHE A 639 -0.25 -0.14 5.75
C PHE A 639 -1.53 -0.35 4.93
N PRO A 640 -1.59 0.06 3.65
CA PRO A 640 -2.86 0.09 2.91
C PRO A 640 -3.41 -1.30 2.56
N ASN A 641 -2.63 -2.37 2.79
CA ASN A 641 -2.94 -3.76 2.44
C ASN A 641 -2.86 -4.67 3.67
N GLN A 642 -3.07 -5.97 3.48
CA GLN A 642 -2.77 -6.96 4.51
C GLN A 642 -1.25 -7.17 4.59
N ILE A 643 -0.63 -6.74 5.69
CA ILE A 643 0.82 -6.89 5.90
C ILE A 643 1.29 -8.36 5.85
N GLY A 644 0.40 -9.30 6.19
CA GLY A 644 0.66 -10.72 6.07
C GLY A 644 0.78 -11.23 4.62
N ASN A 645 0.39 -10.46 3.61
CA ASN A 645 0.53 -10.88 2.21
C ASN A 645 1.98 -10.72 1.73
N CYS A 646 2.82 -11.74 2.00
CA CYS A 646 4.24 -11.71 1.65
C CYS A 646 4.50 -11.50 0.15
N ALA A 647 3.58 -11.92 -0.72
CA ALA A 647 3.68 -11.76 -2.17
C ALA A 647 3.64 -10.31 -2.65
N LEU A 648 3.25 -9.37 -1.78
CA LEU A 648 3.32 -7.93 -2.08
C LEU A 648 4.75 -7.46 -2.33
N CYS A 649 5.74 -8.04 -1.63
CA CYS A 649 7.13 -7.63 -1.70
C CYS A 649 8.04 -8.72 -2.28
N HIS A 650 7.83 -9.96 -1.85
CA HIS A 650 8.72 -11.08 -2.18
C HIS A 650 8.64 -11.50 -3.65
N ALA A 651 9.80 -11.85 -4.21
CA ALA A 651 9.90 -12.44 -5.54
C ALA A 651 9.58 -13.95 -5.47
N GLY A 652 8.55 -14.38 -6.20
CA GLY A 652 8.12 -15.77 -6.20
C GLY A 652 7.83 -16.28 -4.79
N THR A 653 8.46 -17.38 -4.40
CA THR A 653 8.29 -18.01 -3.08
C THR A 653 9.44 -17.71 -2.11
N SER A 654 10.19 -16.63 -2.32
CA SER A 654 11.38 -16.30 -1.51
C SER A 654 11.10 -16.01 -0.02
N TYR A 655 9.82 -15.91 0.37
CA TYR A 655 9.36 -15.79 1.76
C TYR A 655 9.30 -17.13 2.50
N GLN A 656 9.48 -18.26 1.81
CA GLN A 656 9.40 -19.60 2.40
C GLN A 656 10.68 -19.97 3.18
N LEU A 657 10.55 -20.95 4.07
CA LEU A 657 11.65 -21.54 4.83
C LEU A 657 12.09 -22.89 4.24
N PRO A 658 13.36 -23.31 4.42
CA PRO A 658 14.43 -22.61 5.15
C PRO A 658 14.96 -21.39 4.39
N LEU A 659 15.46 -20.40 5.14
CA LEU A 659 16.22 -19.30 4.55
C LEU A 659 17.48 -19.84 3.85
N ALA A 660 17.96 -19.13 2.84
CA ALA A 660 19.19 -19.49 2.13
C ALA A 660 20.38 -19.66 3.10
N ALA A 661 21.31 -20.55 2.74
CA ALA A 661 22.39 -20.96 3.64
C ALA A 661 23.32 -19.78 3.98
N GLU A 662 23.56 -18.90 3.00
CA GLU A 662 24.42 -17.72 3.11
C GLU A 662 23.84 -16.59 3.97
N VAL A 663 22.55 -16.62 4.30
CA VAL A 663 21.96 -15.58 5.17
C VAL A 663 22.61 -15.66 6.54
N LYS A 664 23.06 -14.51 7.05
CA LYS A 664 23.69 -14.35 8.37
C LYS A 664 22.68 -13.92 9.43
N ASP A 665 23.01 -14.26 10.67
CA ASP A 665 22.34 -13.79 11.87
C ASP A 665 22.46 -12.27 12.00
N THR A 666 21.42 -11.66 12.55
CA THR A 666 21.34 -10.21 12.71
C THR A 666 22.07 -9.80 13.98
N ILE A 667 22.85 -8.73 13.94
CA ILE A 667 23.50 -8.18 15.13
C ILE A 667 22.45 -7.75 16.16
N ASN A 668 22.70 -8.07 17.43
CA ASN A 668 21.88 -7.59 18.53
C ASN A 668 22.66 -6.46 19.23
N PRO A 669 22.16 -5.22 19.22
CA PRO A 669 22.82 -4.11 19.92
C PRO A 669 23.00 -4.33 21.43
N ALA A 670 22.20 -5.18 22.06
CA ALA A 670 22.36 -5.58 23.46
C ALA A 670 23.50 -6.61 23.69
N GLY A 671 24.11 -7.12 22.61
CA GLY A 671 25.21 -8.08 22.62
C GLY A 671 24.90 -9.37 21.85
N GLY A 672 25.89 -9.87 21.12
CA GLY A 672 25.78 -11.10 20.32
C GLY A 672 24.97 -10.93 19.03
N THR A 673 24.35 -12.01 18.57
CA THR A 673 23.51 -12.04 17.37
C THR A 673 22.17 -12.73 17.64
N THR A 674 21.17 -12.38 16.85
CA THR A 674 19.87 -13.06 16.78
C THR A 674 19.83 -13.96 15.55
N PRO A 675 19.48 -15.26 15.69
CA PRO A 675 19.34 -16.17 14.57
C PRO A 675 18.48 -15.59 13.44
N LYS A 676 18.94 -15.73 12.19
CA LYS A 676 18.33 -15.05 11.02
C LYS A 676 16.83 -15.27 10.88
N THR A 677 16.30 -16.47 11.15
CA THR A 677 14.85 -16.73 11.03
C THR A 677 14.11 -16.07 12.17
N ILE A 678 14.64 -16.16 13.39
CA ILE A 678 14.06 -15.51 14.57
C ILE A 678 13.98 -13.99 14.33
N ALA A 679 15.06 -13.37 13.85
CA ALA A 679 15.09 -11.93 13.57
C ALA A 679 14.04 -11.49 12.54
N VAL A 680 13.78 -12.31 11.51
CA VAL A 680 12.75 -12.03 10.49
C VAL A 680 11.33 -12.21 11.05
N CYS A 681 11.10 -13.22 11.89
CA CYS A 681 9.77 -13.44 12.46
C CYS A 681 9.43 -12.37 13.51
N THR A 682 10.38 -12.03 14.39
CA THR A 682 10.19 -11.05 15.46
C THR A 682 10.15 -9.60 14.99
N SER A 683 10.51 -9.31 13.73
CA SER A 683 10.30 -7.98 13.16
C SER A 683 8.82 -7.61 13.03
N CYS A 684 7.93 -8.60 12.94
CA CYS A 684 6.47 -8.43 12.95
C CYS A 684 5.82 -9.02 14.22
N HIS A 685 6.25 -10.22 14.63
CA HIS A 685 5.76 -10.91 15.84
C HIS A 685 6.58 -10.52 17.07
N ASP A 686 6.62 -9.22 17.38
CA ASP A 686 7.54 -8.63 18.37
C ASP A 686 7.23 -8.99 19.84
N THR A 687 6.04 -9.54 20.10
CA THR A 687 5.65 -10.05 21.42
C THR A 687 5.92 -11.55 21.60
N VAL A 688 6.25 -12.28 20.53
CA VAL A 688 6.51 -13.72 20.61
C VAL A 688 7.94 -13.96 21.09
N LYS A 689 8.07 -14.66 22.22
CA LYS A 689 9.35 -14.99 22.84
C LYS A 689 9.79 -16.40 22.44
N PHE A 690 10.95 -16.48 21.80
CA PHE A 690 11.56 -17.74 21.36
C PHE A 690 12.51 -18.34 22.40
N ASP A 691 12.93 -17.58 23.40
CA ASP A 691 13.82 -18.01 24.48
C ASP A 691 13.09 -18.75 25.63
N GLY A 692 11.75 -18.77 25.62
CA GLY A 692 10.93 -19.36 26.68
C GLY A 692 10.64 -18.43 27.86
N SER A 693 10.97 -17.14 27.77
CA SER A 693 10.86 -16.18 28.88
C SER A 693 9.45 -15.73 29.27
N ALA A 694 8.41 -16.01 28.48
CA ALA A 694 7.03 -15.59 28.75
C ALA A 694 6.20 -16.64 29.53
N ALA A 695 5.14 -16.20 30.22
CA ALA A 695 4.37 -17.06 31.14
C ALA A 695 3.38 -18.03 30.46
N GLN A 696 2.95 -17.77 29.22
CA GLN A 696 1.93 -18.56 28.50
C GLN A 696 2.35 -18.86 27.06
N LYS A 697 1.79 -19.89 26.43
CA LYS A 697 2.07 -20.24 25.02
C LYS A 697 1.18 -19.45 24.05
N CYS A 698 1.74 -19.03 22.92
CA CYS A 698 0.99 -18.37 21.86
C CYS A 698 0.08 -19.36 21.12
N GLY A 699 -1.10 -18.91 20.73
CA GLY A 699 -1.88 -19.47 19.64
C GLY A 699 -1.63 -18.71 18.33
N PRO A 700 -2.21 -19.16 17.21
CA PRO A 700 -2.18 -18.41 15.95
C PRO A 700 -2.75 -16.99 16.12
N GLY A 701 -2.08 -15.97 15.57
CA GLY A 701 -2.58 -14.58 15.56
C GLY A 701 -2.59 -13.87 16.92
N VAL A 702 -1.90 -14.40 17.95
CA VAL A 702 -1.88 -13.79 19.29
C VAL A 702 -0.97 -12.56 19.35
N THR A 703 -1.53 -11.43 19.80
CA THR A 703 -0.86 -10.13 19.97
C THR A 703 -0.59 -9.83 21.45
N GLY A 704 0.06 -10.76 22.15
CA GLY A 704 0.46 -10.60 23.55
C GLY A 704 1.82 -11.21 23.82
N ASP A 705 2.45 -10.85 24.93
CA ASP A 705 3.74 -11.43 25.33
C ASP A 705 3.54 -12.90 25.70
N CYS A 706 3.98 -13.78 24.82
CA CYS A 706 3.78 -15.21 24.94
C CYS A 706 4.97 -15.98 24.36
N ASN A 707 5.13 -17.20 24.85
CA ASN A 707 6.14 -18.13 24.41
C ASN A 707 5.71 -18.79 23.12
N HIS A 708 6.65 -18.95 22.20
CA HIS A 708 6.44 -19.73 21.00
C HIS A 708 5.96 -21.16 21.35
N THR A 709 4.95 -21.65 20.61
CA THR A 709 4.30 -22.95 20.86
C THR A 709 5.28 -24.11 20.69
N GLY A 710 6.23 -23.96 19.77
CA GLY A 710 7.33 -24.91 19.56
C GLY A 710 8.40 -24.94 20.67
N GLY A 711 8.22 -24.19 21.76
CA GLY A 711 9.18 -24.17 22.87
C GLY A 711 10.33 -23.18 22.67
N ASN A 712 11.39 -23.36 23.46
CA ASN A 712 12.62 -22.58 23.36
C ASN A 712 13.36 -22.93 22.05
N GLN A 713 13.69 -21.92 21.26
CA GLN A 713 14.35 -22.01 19.96
C GLN A 713 15.63 -21.15 20.01
N THR A 714 16.79 -21.80 20.02
CA THR A 714 18.09 -21.12 20.09
C THR A 714 18.80 -21.00 18.73
N GLY A 715 18.16 -21.45 17.64
CA GLY A 715 18.69 -21.40 16.29
C GLY A 715 17.67 -21.81 15.22
N ASP A 716 18.08 -21.81 13.94
CA ASP A 716 17.15 -21.97 12.81
C ASP A 716 16.79 -23.41 12.42
N ALA A 717 17.52 -24.40 12.94
CA ALA A 717 17.51 -25.78 12.43
C ALA A 717 16.12 -26.45 12.42
N GLN A 718 15.20 -25.98 13.25
CA GLN A 718 13.86 -26.55 13.42
C GLN A 718 12.76 -25.70 12.79
N CYS A 719 13.02 -24.47 12.34
CA CYS A 719 11.95 -23.59 11.87
C CYS A 719 11.25 -24.17 10.63
N ALA A 720 12.01 -24.68 9.67
CA ALA A 720 11.48 -25.23 8.43
C ALA A 720 10.70 -26.56 8.61
N THR A 721 10.83 -27.26 9.75
CA THR A 721 10.08 -28.50 9.98
C THR A 721 8.59 -28.23 10.22
N CYS A 722 8.27 -27.07 10.80
CA CYS A 722 6.90 -26.65 11.11
C CYS A 722 6.39 -25.54 10.19
N HIS A 723 7.29 -24.71 9.64
CA HIS A 723 6.95 -23.54 8.84
C HIS A 723 7.45 -23.60 7.39
N GLY A 724 8.06 -24.71 6.98
CA GLY A 724 8.46 -24.94 5.60
C GLY A 724 7.28 -25.30 4.68
N PRO A 725 7.48 -25.29 3.36
CA PRO A 725 6.45 -25.64 2.38
C PRO A 725 5.77 -27.00 2.68
N GLY A 726 4.45 -27.02 2.63
CA GLY A 726 3.64 -28.23 2.81
C GLY A 726 3.45 -28.68 4.26
N THR A 727 4.18 -28.11 5.23
CA THR A 727 4.11 -28.48 6.65
C THR A 727 2.83 -27.94 7.34
N LEU A 728 2.67 -28.24 8.63
CA LEU A 728 1.46 -27.88 9.41
C LEU A 728 1.22 -26.37 9.46
N ALA A 729 2.28 -25.58 9.66
CA ALA A 729 2.24 -24.13 9.79
C ALA A 729 3.12 -23.44 8.74
N ASP A 730 3.15 -24.02 7.52
CA ASP A 730 3.75 -23.43 6.32
C ASP A 730 3.40 -21.94 6.24
N VAL A 731 4.42 -21.10 6.04
CA VAL A 731 4.26 -19.64 5.90
C VAL A 731 3.16 -19.29 4.90
N ALA A 732 3.05 -20.01 3.78
CA ALA A 732 2.03 -19.77 2.76
C ALA A 732 0.60 -20.14 3.18
N LYS A 733 0.44 -20.99 4.20
CA LYS A 733 -0.87 -21.40 4.74
C LYS A 733 -1.35 -20.51 5.87
N VAL A 734 -0.43 -20.02 6.70
CA VAL A 734 -0.76 -19.25 7.91
C VAL A 734 -0.82 -17.75 7.67
N HIS A 735 -0.37 -17.29 6.49
CA HIS A 735 -0.49 -15.92 6.04
C HIS A 735 -1.47 -15.80 4.87
N PRO A 736 -2.16 -14.65 4.72
CA PRO A 736 -3.11 -14.41 3.64
C PRO A 736 -2.39 -14.09 2.32
N ILE A 737 -1.62 -15.05 1.81
CA ILE A 737 -0.88 -14.90 0.56
C ILE A 737 -1.89 -14.93 -0.60
N SER A 738 -2.06 -13.78 -1.22
CA SER A 738 -2.85 -13.65 -2.45
C SER A 738 -1.94 -13.18 -3.57
N ALA A 739 -2.06 -13.82 -4.73
CA ALA A 739 -1.45 -13.27 -5.94
C ALA A 739 -1.98 -11.84 -6.13
N PRO A 740 -1.15 -10.89 -6.62
CA PRO A 740 -1.64 -9.56 -6.94
C PRO A 740 -2.87 -9.68 -7.84
N ALA A 741 -3.96 -8.99 -7.49
CA ALA A 741 -5.10 -8.89 -8.40
C ALA A 741 -4.58 -8.38 -9.75
N GLN A 742 -4.83 -9.16 -10.82
CA GLN A 742 -4.50 -8.74 -12.19
C GLN A 742 -5.50 -7.70 -12.68
#